data_AF-A0A0A3I4S9-F1
#
_entry.id   AF-A0A0A3I4S9-F1
#
_cell.length_a   1.000
_cell.length_b   1.000
_cell.length_c   1.000
_cell.angle_alpha   90.00
_cell.angle_beta   90.00
_cell.angle_gamma   90.00
#
_symmetry.space_group_name_H-M   'P 1'
#
loop_
_entity.id
_entity.type
_entity.pdbx_description
1 polymer ?
#
loop_
_entity_poly.entity_id
_entity_poly.type
_entity_poly.pdbx_seq_one_letter_code
_entity_poly.pdbx_strand_id
1 'polypeptide(L)'
;MNSLIKYIRESNAKLDRLATSKQMSRIRITGSVIWNLILIFLIFATIAAVFVGGIGLGYFASLVKDDPLMTKAEMRDQIYNYDETSEIYFAGDIYIGKLRTDLERRETSIAKVSPTLINAVLATEDEYFNEHYGIVPKAVLRGLFQDITNSSTQTGGSTLTQQLIKNQILTNEVSYERKAREILLAIRLEKFMTKQEIIEAYLNIIPYGRNASGKNIAGVETAAQGIFGISASELNLAQAAYIAGIPQAPFAHTPFTNKGEIKDADGLKPGIDRMETVLKRMLAVGYITEEEYNQAVNYDITKDFREPEQEATDNYPWLTYELEDRAKAIIARILAEKDGIDPERLDEEENLEEKYMILADRDVRSGGYRIYSTIDKGMYDAMQEAAQNFQSYGHTFTTTQIDEETGEEIVIEEPVQVGSIAIENTTGKILSFVGGRKFNLEQQFNYATQAYRPNGSTMKPLLVYAPAIEYGVIGAGSPVVDVKFTLGSYSPSNYIESQELGIIPAREALAKSQNLPALRLYDSIRDRKPAGFLEKMGFTKVTAGDYENLSAAIGGLTYGTTVEENTNAFATFANGGQFIDAYMIDRIEDLDGNIIYKHEAEPVQVFSPETSYMVTDMLRDVLDYGTATKANGALKFSSDFAAKTGTTNEHKDVWLVGYNPNISLGVWLGYEKNKSLYQFNNTYGQPSTRVNLLWARLMNSLYDVNPELVDAAGQFERPANVVNASFCAISGDAPSSACSSAGLVRSDLFNRNVFLPSKVDESLSASSSVLIDGKAYVALDSTPREFVISSGSGINGNLASRMLGRLGGDPSKLWPGGTSNVVSSAKFNADGSPPQAVTASQQGNTMTWSKSASNDVIGYRVYDITNGNRSLVATLRDGSGRQTAITSGRSYIVVAVDITGLESAKSNTISTVIETPTEPVQPPENNHPPDSNNGSDGAEPGSNDGNSNGNGNDGSNGNGNGNDGSNGNGNGNGNNNGNGPGNGGSGDGNTPGDGTGQTPPTDTNQ
;
A
#
# COMPACT_ATOMS: atom_id res chain seq x y z
N MET A 1 -122.59 -10.29 30.57
CA MET A 1 -122.07 -11.67 30.70
C MET A 1 -122.65 -12.65 29.68
N ASN A 2 -123.98 -12.80 29.56
CA ASN A 2 -124.59 -13.82 28.68
C ASN A 2 -124.28 -13.69 27.16
N SER A 3 -124.07 -12.48 26.62
CA SER A 3 -123.67 -12.32 25.21
C SER A 3 -122.25 -12.83 24.93
N LEU A 4 -121.30 -12.57 25.83
CA LEU A 4 -119.91 -13.02 25.70
C LEU A 4 -119.82 -14.55 25.78
N ILE A 5 -120.55 -15.18 26.73
CA ILE A 5 -120.63 -16.64 26.85
C ILE A 5 -121.26 -17.27 25.60
N LYS A 6 -122.27 -16.62 24.99
CA LYS A 6 -122.87 -17.07 23.74
C LYS A 6 -121.92 -16.93 22.55
N TYR A 7 -121.22 -15.80 22.43
CA TYR A 7 -120.22 -15.57 21.38
C TYR A 7 -119.02 -16.52 21.47
N ILE A 8 -118.54 -16.81 22.69
CA ILE A 8 -117.49 -17.80 22.94
C ILE A 8 -117.99 -19.21 22.61
N ARG A 9 -119.22 -19.59 22.96
CA ARG A 9 -119.80 -20.89 22.56
C ARG A 9 -119.98 -21.01 21.04
N GLU A 10 -120.46 -19.98 20.36
CA GLU A 10 -120.65 -20.01 18.90
C GLU A 10 -119.31 -19.99 18.15
N SER A 11 -118.30 -19.28 18.66
CA SER A 11 -116.94 -19.29 18.12
C SER A 11 -116.23 -20.63 18.36
N ASN A 12 -116.32 -21.20 19.56
CA ASN A 12 -115.77 -22.53 19.85
C ASN A 12 -116.49 -23.62 19.05
N ALA A 13 -117.82 -23.57 18.92
CA ALA A 13 -118.57 -24.52 18.09
C ALA A 13 -118.24 -24.39 16.58
N LYS A 14 -117.88 -23.19 16.11
CA LYS A 14 -117.34 -22.98 14.74
C LYS A 14 -115.92 -23.53 14.61
N LEU A 15 -115.06 -23.31 15.61
CA LEU A 15 -113.69 -23.84 15.64
C LEU A 15 -113.67 -25.37 15.72
N ASP A 16 -114.53 -26.00 16.53
CA ASP A 16 -114.65 -27.46 16.63
C ASP A 16 -115.22 -28.07 15.32
N ARG A 17 -116.21 -27.41 14.69
CA ARG A 17 -116.71 -27.81 13.36
C ARG A 17 -115.66 -27.65 12.25
N LEU A 18 -114.81 -26.64 12.33
CA LEU A 18 -113.66 -26.49 11.43
C LEU A 18 -112.64 -27.62 11.70
N ALA A 19 -112.21 -27.80 12.94
CA ALA A 19 -111.20 -28.78 13.36
C ALA A 19 -111.59 -30.24 13.07
N THR A 20 -112.88 -30.57 13.10
CA THR A 20 -113.41 -31.92 12.77
C THR A 20 -113.76 -32.11 11.29
N SER A 21 -113.61 -31.08 10.45
CA SER A 21 -113.90 -31.19 9.01
C SER A 21 -112.87 -32.03 8.24
N LYS A 22 -113.34 -32.77 7.22
CA LYS A 22 -112.50 -33.59 6.32
C LYS A 22 -111.45 -32.80 5.52
N GLN A 23 -111.57 -31.46 5.47
CA GLN A 23 -110.59 -30.56 4.84
C GLN A 23 -109.51 -30.11 5.84
N MET A 24 -109.87 -29.80 7.09
CA MET A 24 -108.87 -29.47 8.12
C MET A 24 -108.00 -30.66 8.54
N SER A 25 -108.51 -31.90 8.49
CA SER A 25 -107.65 -33.07 8.72
C SER A 25 -106.57 -33.19 7.63
N ARG A 26 -106.90 -32.91 6.36
CA ARG A 26 -105.91 -32.81 5.27
C ARG A 26 -104.93 -31.66 5.49
N ILE A 27 -105.40 -30.46 5.83
CA ILE A 27 -104.51 -29.30 6.09
C ILE A 27 -103.56 -29.58 7.27
N ARG A 28 -104.04 -30.21 8.36
CA ARG A 28 -103.18 -30.58 9.50
C ARG A 28 -102.18 -31.68 9.16
N ILE A 29 -102.58 -32.68 8.36
CA ILE A 29 -101.68 -33.73 7.88
C ILE A 29 -100.63 -33.13 6.94
N THR A 30 -101.03 -32.42 5.88
CA THR A 30 -100.11 -31.77 4.93
C THR A 30 -99.19 -30.76 5.63
N GLY A 31 -99.71 -29.98 6.58
CA GLY A 31 -98.89 -29.09 7.42
C GLY A 31 -97.88 -29.83 8.29
N SER A 32 -98.27 -30.94 8.93
CA SER A 32 -97.33 -31.78 9.70
C SER A 32 -96.30 -32.49 8.81
N VAL A 33 -96.67 -32.87 7.58
CA VAL A 33 -95.76 -33.49 6.61
C VAL A 33 -94.76 -32.45 6.10
N ILE A 34 -95.21 -31.25 5.73
CA ILE A 34 -94.32 -30.13 5.35
C ILE A 34 -93.40 -29.75 6.51
N TRP A 35 -93.92 -29.64 7.74
CA TRP A 35 -93.11 -29.36 8.92
C TRP A 35 -92.07 -30.46 9.19
N ASN A 36 -92.47 -31.74 9.14
CA ASN A 36 -91.55 -32.85 9.31
C ASN A 36 -90.52 -32.93 8.17
N LEU A 37 -90.87 -32.57 6.93
CA LEU A 37 -89.92 -32.46 5.82
C LEU A 37 -88.92 -31.31 6.02
N ILE A 38 -89.37 -30.16 6.52
CA ILE A 38 -88.49 -29.04 6.92
C ILE A 38 -87.58 -29.48 8.07
N LEU A 39 -88.11 -30.21 9.04
CA LEU A 39 -87.35 -30.67 10.22
C LEU A 39 -86.34 -31.77 9.84
N ILE A 40 -86.69 -32.69 8.95
CA ILE A 40 -85.75 -33.65 8.33
C ILE A 40 -84.69 -32.91 7.52
N PHE A 41 -85.05 -31.91 6.72
CA PHE A 41 -84.10 -31.08 5.97
C PHE A 41 -83.13 -30.34 6.92
N LEU A 42 -83.62 -29.75 8.01
CA LEU A 42 -82.79 -29.10 9.01
C LEU A 42 -81.85 -30.10 9.71
N ILE A 43 -82.34 -31.28 10.11
CA ILE A 43 -81.49 -32.35 10.66
C ILE A 43 -80.42 -32.78 9.66
N PHE A 44 -80.79 -33.01 8.40
CA PHE A 44 -79.84 -33.43 7.37
C PHE A 44 -78.82 -32.33 7.05
N ALA A 45 -79.24 -31.06 7.02
CA ALA A 45 -78.36 -29.91 6.88
C ALA A 45 -77.42 -29.75 8.08
N THR A 46 -77.88 -29.98 9.32
CA THR A 46 -77.04 -29.98 10.52
C THR A 46 -76.03 -31.12 10.50
N ILE A 47 -76.45 -32.35 10.15
CA ILE A 47 -75.54 -33.50 10.03
C ILE A 47 -74.51 -33.24 8.92
N ALA A 48 -74.93 -32.72 7.77
CA ALA A 48 -74.03 -32.35 6.68
C ALA A 48 -73.04 -31.25 7.10
N ALA A 49 -73.49 -30.22 7.81
CA ALA A 49 -72.63 -29.15 8.33
C ALA A 49 -71.59 -29.67 9.35
N VAL A 50 -72.00 -30.57 10.26
CA VAL A 50 -71.10 -31.21 11.22
C VAL A 50 -70.11 -32.15 10.52
N PHE A 51 -70.55 -32.91 9.51
CA PHE A 51 -69.70 -33.80 8.73
C PHE A 51 -68.65 -33.03 7.90
N VAL A 52 -69.08 -32.00 7.17
CA VAL A 52 -68.19 -31.12 6.40
C VAL A 52 -67.24 -30.35 7.32
N GLY A 53 -67.71 -29.84 8.46
CA GLY A 53 -66.88 -29.20 9.47
C GLY A 53 -65.85 -30.16 10.08
N GLY A 54 -66.23 -31.42 10.33
CA GLY A 54 -65.34 -32.47 10.82
C GLY A 54 -64.25 -32.85 9.80
N ILE A 55 -64.60 -32.95 8.51
CA ILE A 55 -63.63 -33.16 7.43
C ILE A 55 -62.67 -31.96 7.33
N GLY A 56 -63.19 -30.73 7.38
CA GLY A 56 -62.37 -29.51 7.33
C GLY A 56 -61.38 -29.41 8.49
N LEU A 57 -61.83 -29.69 9.71
CA LEU A 57 -60.96 -29.72 10.90
C LEU A 57 -59.95 -30.87 10.85
N GLY A 58 -60.34 -32.05 10.37
CA GLY A 58 -59.43 -33.19 10.20
C GLY A 58 -58.35 -32.93 9.15
N TYR A 59 -58.72 -32.29 8.03
CA TYR A 59 -57.77 -31.85 7.00
C TYR A 59 -56.82 -30.77 7.53
N PHE A 60 -57.34 -29.72 8.19
CA PHE A 60 -56.51 -28.70 8.84
C PHE A 60 -55.53 -29.31 9.84
N ALA A 61 -56.00 -30.20 10.72
CA ALA A 61 -55.13 -30.91 11.67
C ALA A 61 -54.06 -31.74 10.97
N SER A 62 -54.37 -32.38 9.82
CA SER A 62 -53.38 -33.15 9.06
C SER A 62 -52.27 -32.31 8.43
N LEU A 63 -52.54 -31.03 8.13
CA LEU A 63 -51.58 -30.07 7.57
C LEU A 63 -50.63 -29.45 8.62
N VAL A 64 -50.90 -29.63 9.92
CA VAL A 64 -50.10 -29.03 11.01
C VAL A 64 -49.66 -30.06 12.07
N LYS A 65 -49.81 -31.36 11.77
CA LYS A 65 -49.57 -32.45 12.74
C LYS A 65 -48.09 -32.67 13.04
N ASP A 66 -47.22 -32.37 12.07
CA ASP A 66 -45.77 -32.65 12.12
C ASP A 66 -44.96 -31.40 12.54
N ASP A 67 -45.62 -30.24 12.73
CA ASP A 67 -44.99 -29.00 13.16
C ASP A 67 -44.71 -29.01 14.68
N PRO A 68 -43.45 -28.82 15.12
CA PRO A 68 -43.14 -28.70 16.53
C PRO A 68 -43.77 -27.45 17.15
N LEU A 69 -44.37 -27.61 18.33
CA LEU A 69 -45.11 -26.54 19.02
C LEU A 69 -44.18 -25.51 19.69
N MET A 70 -43.69 -24.55 18.90
CA MET A 70 -42.86 -23.41 19.32
C MET A 70 -43.32 -22.79 20.66
N THR A 71 -42.38 -22.66 21.60
CA THR A 71 -42.60 -22.10 22.94
C THR A 71 -42.83 -20.59 22.90
N LYS A 72 -43.24 -20.00 24.04
CA LYS A 72 -43.40 -18.55 24.16
C LYS A 72 -42.06 -17.79 24.00
N ALA A 73 -40.93 -18.39 24.42
CA ALA A 73 -39.62 -17.76 24.31
C ALA A 73 -39.17 -17.72 22.84
N GLU A 74 -39.08 -18.90 22.20
CA GLU A 74 -38.70 -19.03 20.78
C GLU A 74 -39.56 -18.16 19.85
N MET A 75 -40.87 -18.10 20.09
CA MET A 75 -41.79 -17.28 19.28
C MET A 75 -41.59 -15.77 19.49
N ARG A 76 -41.10 -15.34 20.66
CA ARG A 76 -40.78 -13.92 20.89
C ARG A 76 -39.43 -13.57 20.29
N ASP A 77 -38.41 -14.39 20.48
CA ASP A 77 -37.09 -14.19 19.87
C ASP A 77 -37.22 -14.06 18.35
N GLN A 78 -37.95 -14.97 17.68
CA GLN A 78 -38.16 -14.90 16.22
C GLN A 78 -38.98 -13.68 15.75
N ILE A 79 -39.74 -13.03 16.63
CA ILE A 79 -40.56 -11.86 16.28
C ILE A 79 -39.87 -10.54 16.60
N TYR A 80 -38.99 -10.53 17.62
CA TYR A 80 -38.22 -9.36 18.05
C TYR A 80 -36.78 -9.35 17.49
N ASN A 81 -36.37 -10.36 16.72
CA ASN A 81 -35.08 -10.34 16.01
C ASN A 81 -35.13 -9.35 14.84
N TYR A 82 -34.96 -8.06 15.16
CA TYR A 82 -34.86 -6.99 14.18
C TYR A 82 -33.40 -6.86 13.75
N ASP A 83 -33.06 -7.44 12.60
CA ASP A 83 -31.83 -7.07 11.88
C ASP A 83 -31.73 -5.54 11.77
N GLU A 84 -30.64 -4.94 12.25
CA GLU A 84 -30.33 -3.51 12.12
C GLU A 84 -29.00 -3.32 11.37
N THR A 85 -28.93 -2.26 10.56
CA THR A 85 -27.75 -2.03 9.72
C THR A 85 -26.64 -1.35 10.51
N SER A 86 -25.48 -2.00 10.60
CA SER A 86 -24.31 -1.47 11.30
C SER A 86 -23.78 -0.18 10.67
N GLU A 87 -23.24 0.69 11.53
CA GLU A 87 -22.72 2.03 11.24
C GLU A 87 -21.18 2.03 11.36
N ILE A 88 -20.49 2.75 10.48
CA ILE A 88 -19.03 2.91 10.49
C ILE A 88 -18.61 4.36 10.71
N TYR A 89 -17.50 4.54 11.43
CA TYR A 89 -17.00 5.84 11.87
C TYR A 89 -15.49 5.99 11.65
N PHE A 90 -15.05 7.19 11.27
CA PHE A 90 -13.66 7.64 11.38
C PHE A 90 -13.24 7.83 12.85
N ALA A 91 -11.95 8.06 13.07
CA ALA A 91 -11.45 8.54 14.36
C ALA A 91 -12.15 9.84 14.79
N GLY A 92 -12.31 10.02 16.11
CA GLY A 92 -13.07 11.15 16.67
C GLY A 92 -14.59 10.99 16.55
N ASP A 93 -15.08 9.76 16.37
CA ASP A 93 -16.49 9.40 16.26
C ASP A 93 -17.24 10.10 15.10
N ILE A 94 -16.52 10.44 14.02
CA ILE A 94 -17.08 11.09 12.84
C ILE A 94 -17.72 10.02 11.94
N TYR A 95 -19.05 10.08 11.79
CA TYR A 95 -19.84 9.14 10.99
C TYR A 95 -19.41 9.09 9.52
N ILE A 96 -19.18 7.87 9.00
CA ILE A 96 -18.92 7.60 7.57
C ILE A 96 -20.23 7.27 6.85
N GLY A 97 -21.06 6.43 7.46
CA GLY A 97 -22.28 5.89 6.88
C GLY A 97 -22.61 4.50 7.42
N LYS A 98 -23.50 3.80 6.73
CA LYS A 98 -23.88 2.41 7.04
C LYS A 98 -23.12 1.39 6.19
N LEU A 99 -22.98 0.18 6.71
CA LEU A 99 -22.58 -0.97 5.92
C LEU A 99 -23.69 -1.40 4.95
N ARG A 100 -23.31 -2.05 3.86
CA ARG A 100 -24.27 -2.59 2.88
C ARG A 100 -25.08 -3.74 3.50
N THR A 101 -26.40 -3.67 3.35
CA THR A 101 -27.33 -4.76 3.66
C THR A 101 -28.29 -4.97 2.47
N ASP A 102 -28.90 -6.15 2.39
CA ASP A 102 -30.01 -6.46 1.48
C ASP A 102 -31.32 -5.78 1.91
N LEU A 103 -31.44 -5.46 3.21
CA LEU A 103 -32.62 -4.84 3.83
C LEU A 103 -32.18 -3.96 5.00
N GLU A 104 -32.43 -2.65 4.91
CA GLU A 104 -32.25 -1.73 6.03
C GLU A 104 -33.49 -1.72 6.92
N ARG A 105 -33.25 -1.67 8.24
CA ARG A 105 -34.26 -1.51 9.29
C ARG A 105 -33.65 -0.79 10.47
N ARG A 106 -34.51 -0.11 11.24
CA ARG A 106 -34.26 0.54 12.52
C ARG A 106 -35.48 0.32 13.40
N GLU A 107 -35.29 -0.19 14.61
CA GLU A 107 -36.36 -0.38 15.58
C GLU A 107 -36.88 0.96 16.09
N THR A 108 -38.20 1.06 16.24
CA THR A 108 -38.85 2.11 17.01
C THR A 108 -39.92 1.53 17.91
N SER A 109 -40.03 2.06 19.13
CA SER A 109 -41.13 1.69 20.02
C SER A 109 -42.42 2.37 19.55
N ILE A 110 -43.57 1.72 19.78
CA ILE A 110 -44.89 2.23 19.36
C ILE A 110 -45.19 3.64 19.89
N ALA A 111 -44.61 4.00 21.05
CA ALA A 111 -44.73 5.33 21.64
C ALA A 111 -44.03 6.45 20.85
N LYS A 112 -43.11 6.09 19.93
CA LYS A 112 -42.40 6.98 19.00
C LYS A 112 -42.98 6.91 17.57
N VAL A 113 -44.19 6.38 17.40
CA VAL A 113 -44.90 6.35 16.11
C VAL A 113 -46.10 7.29 16.16
N SER A 114 -46.30 8.08 15.11
CA SER A 114 -47.45 9.00 14.98
C SER A 114 -48.78 8.24 15.16
N PRO A 115 -49.66 8.65 16.07
CA PRO A 115 -50.98 8.01 16.25
C PRO A 115 -51.81 7.99 14.96
N THR A 116 -51.61 9.00 14.10
CA THR A 116 -52.24 9.10 12.78
C THR A 116 -51.81 7.95 11.86
N LEU A 117 -50.54 7.56 11.89
CA LEU A 117 -49.99 6.42 11.14
C LEU A 117 -50.51 5.09 11.68
N ILE A 118 -50.59 4.93 13.00
CA ILE A 118 -51.20 3.72 13.62
C ILE A 118 -52.66 3.59 13.15
N ASN A 119 -53.44 4.66 13.18
CA ASN A 119 -54.82 4.69 12.68
C ASN A 119 -54.90 4.43 11.17
N ALA A 120 -53.95 4.91 10.38
CA ALA A 120 -53.90 4.69 8.92
C ALA A 120 -53.65 3.22 8.56
N VAL A 121 -52.71 2.56 9.27
CA VAL A 121 -52.44 1.13 9.11
C VAL A 121 -53.66 0.31 9.54
N LEU A 122 -54.23 0.60 10.72
CA LEU A 122 -55.43 -0.10 11.21
C LEU A 122 -56.63 0.04 10.26
N ALA A 123 -56.92 1.23 9.74
CA ALA A 123 -58.03 1.45 8.81
C ALA A 123 -57.89 0.70 7.47
N THR A 124 -56.66 0.36 7.08
CA THR A 124 -56.34 -0.15 5.75
C THR A 124 -56.08 -1.64 5.74
N GLU A 125 -55.30 -2.13 6.71
CA GLU A 125 -54.83 -3.52 6.77
C GLU A 125 -55.70 -4.39 7.68
N ASP A 126 -56.26 -3.86 8.78
CA ASP A 126 -57.03 -4.65 9.76
C ASP A 126 -57.97 -3.81 10.66
N GLU A 127 -59.13 -3.42 10.10
CA GLU A 127 -60.09 -2.53 10.78
C GLU A 127 -60.66 -3.11 12.10
N TYR A 128 -60.59 -4.44 12.27
CA TYR A 128 -61.06 -5.16 13.46
C TYR A 128 -59.90 -5.70 14.33
N PHE A 129 -58.68 -5.17 14.18
CA PHE A 129 -57.49 -5.68 14.87
C PHE A 129 -57.69 -5.87 16.37
N ASN A 130 -58.38 -4.93 17.04
CA ASN A 130 -58.63 -4.99 18.49
C ASN A 130 -59.75 -5.96 18.91
N GLU A 131 -60.52 -6.52 17.98
CA GLU A 131 -61.66 -7.41 18.26
C GLU A 131 -61.35 -8.91 18.08
N HIS A 132 -60.45 -9.25 17.16
CA HIS A 132 -60.19 -10.64 16.78
C HIS A 132 -59.03 -11.28 17.57
N TYR A 133 -58.97 -12.62 17.57
CA TYR A 133 -57.89 -13.41 18.17
C TYR A 133 -57.05 -14.08 17.07
N GLY A 134 -56.12 -13.33 16.48
CA GLY A 134 -55.20 -13.75 15.41
C GLY A 134 -55.81 -13.89 14.02
N ILE A 135 -57.09 -14.27 13.91
CA ILE A 135 -57.80 -14.42 12.62
C ILE A 135 -59.21 -13.84 12.68
N VAL A 136 -59.76 -13.43 11.52
CA VAL A 136 -61.18 -13.07 11.34
C VAL A 136 -61.92 -14.25 10.67
N PRO A 137 -62.71 -15.08 11.41
CA PRO A 137 -63.29 -16.31 10.85
C PRO A 137 -64.24 -16.07 9.66
N LYS A 138 -64.95 -14.94 9.67
CA LYS A 138 -65.80 -14.51 8.54
C LYS A 138 -65.01 -14.19 7.27
N ALA A 139 -63.75 -13.76 7.39
CA ALA A 139 -62.88 -13.48 6.26
C ALA A 139 -62.30 -14.79 5.70
N VAL A 140 -61.85 -15.71 6.56
CA VAL A 140 -61.36 -17.04 6.17
C VAL A 140 -62.44 -17.83 5.40
N LEU A 141 -63.66 -17.90 5.94
CA LEU A 141 -64.78 -18.59 5.27
C LEU A 141 -65.20 -17.91 3.95
N ARG A 142 -65.07 -16.59 3.85
CA ARG A 142 -65.35 -15.82 2.62
C ARG A 142 -64.30 -16.10 1.55
N GLY A 143 -63.02 -16.11 1.91
CA GLY A 143 -61.92 -16.46 1.00
C GLY A 143 -62.08 -17.87 0.45
N LEU A 144 -62.35 -18.85 1.33
CA LEU A 144 -62.61 -20.24 0.91
C LEU A 144 -63.79 -20.34 -0.07
N PHE A 145 -64.85 -19.56 0.15
CA PHE A 145 -66.00 -19.51 -0.76
C PHE A 145 -65.68 -18.80 -2.09
N GLN A 146 -64.85 -17.75 -2.08
CA GLN A 146 -64.38 -17.05 -3.28
C GLN A 146 -63.51 -17.96 -4.16
N ASP A 147 -62.62 -18.74 -3.57
CA ASP A 147 -61.77 -19.72 -4.27
C ASP A 147 -62.61 -20.85 -4.86
N ILE A 148 -63.56 -21.42 -4.10
CA ILE A 148 -64.47 -22.48 -4.59
C ILE A 148 -65.38 -21.97 -5.74
N THR A 149 -65.64 -20.67 -5.81
CA THR A 149 -66.51 -20.07 -6.85
C THR A 149 -65.76 -19.43 -8.02
N ASN A 150 -64.41 -19.51 -8.06
CA ASN A 150 -63.57 -18.82 -9.05
C ASN A 150 -63.91 -17.32 -9.20
N SER A 151 -64.09 -16.62 -8.08
CA SER A 151 -64.31 -15.17 -8.09
C SER A 151 -63.11 -14.43 -8.70
N SER A 152 -63.36 -13.53 -9.66
CA SER A 152 -62.33 -12.64 -10.22
C SER A 152 -61.83 -11.56 -9.23
N THR A 153 -62.46 -11.46 -8.06
CA THR A 153 -62.03 -10.63 -6.94
C THR A 153 -61.84 -11.48 -5.69
N GLN A 154 -60.58 -11.73 -5.33
CA GLN A 154 -60.20 -12.18 -3.99
C GLN A 154 -60.15 -10.95 -3.07
N THR A 155 -60.95 -10.93 -2.00
CA THR A 155 -60.80 -9.90 -0.96
C THR A 155 -59.70 -10.29 0.02
N GLY A 156 -58.66 -9.47 0.13
CA GLY A 156 -57.61 -9.63 1.15
C GLY A 156 -58.23 -9.68 2.55
N GLY A 157 -58.07 -10.82 3.22
CA GLY A 157 -58.71 -11.11 4.51
C GLY A 157 -57.75 -11.71 5.52
N SER A 158 -56.46 -11.37 5.44
CA SER A 158 -55.43 -11.79 6.41
C SER A 158 -55.14 -10.64 7.36
N THR A 159 -55.13 -10.93 8.67
CA THR A 159 -54.92 -9.95 9.75
C THR A 159 -53.48 -9.42 9.80
N LEU A 160 -53.23 -8.33 10.53
CA LEU A 160 -51.87 -7.85 10.83
C LEU A 160 -51.02 -8.96 11.45
N THR A 161 -51.59 -9.73 12.39
CA THR A 161 -50.93 -10.87 13.05
C THR A 161 -50.55 -11.97 12.06
N GLN A 162 -51.41 -12.27 11.08
CA GLN A 162 -51.09 -13.21 10.00
C GLN A 162 -49.99 -12.69 9.07
N GLN A 163 -49.99 -11.39 8.76
CA GLN A 163 -48.94 -10.77 7.97
C GLN A 163 -47.59 -10.80 8.71
N LEU A 164 -47.57 -10.53 10.01
CA LEU A 164 -46.37 -10.59 10.85
C LEU A 164 -45.76 -12.01 10.86
N ILE A 165 -46.57 -13.03 11.13
CA ILE A 165 -46.16 -14.45 11.09
C ILE A 165 -45.61 -14.84 9.71
N LYS A 166 -46.24 -14.38 8.62
CA LYS A 166 -45.81 -14.65 7.24
C LYS A 166 -44.42 -14.07 6.94
N ASN A 167 -44.05 -12.93 7.53
CA ASN A 167 -42.77 -12.27 7.24
C ASN A 167 -41.60 -12.71 8.15
N GLN A 168 -41.87 -13.19 9.38
CA GLN A 168 -40.81 -13.60 10.32
C GLN A 168 -40.62 -15.11 10.47
N ILE A 169 -41.71 -15.88 10.55
CA ILE A 169 -41.63 -17.29 10.98
C ILE A 169 -41.77 -18.26 9.80
N LEU A 170 -42.44 -17.85 8.72
CA LEU A 170 -42.75 -18.70 7.59
C LEU A 170 -41.94 -18.32 6.34
N THR A 171 -41.62 -19.33 5.54
CA THR A 171 -41.00 -19.14 4.22
C THR A 171 -42.02 -18.61 3.21
N ASN A 172 -41.54 -17.98 2.13
CA ASN A 172 -42.37 -17.36 1.08
C ASN A 172 -43.09 -18.35 0.13
N GLU A 173 -43.17 -19.64 0.46
CA GLU A 173 -43.86 -20.64 -0.37
C GLU A 173 -45.38 -20.39 -0.46
N VAL A 174 -46.04 -20.86 -1.52
CA VAL A 174 -47.51 -20.74 -1.66
C VAL A 174 -48.14 -22.13 -1.56
N SER A 175 -48.38 -22.58 -0.33
CA SER A 175 -48.99 -23.87 -0.02
C SER A 175 -50.20 -23.74 0.93
N TYR A 176 -51.18 -24.65 0.80
CA TYR A 176 -52.28 -24.76 1.77
C TYR A 176 -51.77 -25.11 3.17
N GLU A 177 -50.68 -25.86 3.24
CA GLU A 177 -49.97 -26.23 4.47
C GLU A 177 -49.43 -24.98 5.18
N ARG A 178 -48.64 -24.15 4.49
CA ARG A 178 -48.17 -22.86 5.01
C ARG A 178 -49.33 -21.99 5.48
N LYS A 179 -50.45 -21.91 4.72
CA LYS A 179 -51.60 -21.08 5.14
C LYS A 179 -52.29 -21.63 6.40
N ALA A 180 -52.30 -22.96 6.60
CA ALA A 180 -52.76 -23.57 7.84
C ALA A 180 -51.82 -23.26 9.02
N ARG A 181 -50.50 -23.35 8.80
CA ARG A 181 -49.47 -22.93 9.79
C ARG A 181 -49.59 -21.46 10.16
N GLU A 182 -49.77 -20.58 9.18
CA GLU A 182 -49.96 -19.13 9.37
C GLU A 182 -51.15 -18.82 10.28
N ILE A 183 -52.28 -19.50 10.07
CA ILE A 183 -53.47 -19.39 10.93
C ILE A 183 -53.18 -19.90 12.35
N LEU A 184 -52.55 -21.07 12.49
CA LEU A 184 -52.25 -21.68 13.79
C LEU A 184 -51.28 -20.80 14.61
N LEU A 185 -50.21 -20.33 13.97
CA LEU A 185 -49.17 -19.50 14.58
C LEU A 185 -49.71 -18.10 14.92
N ALA A 186 -50.56 -17.49 14.08
CA ALA A 186 -51.19 -16.21 14.41
C ALA A 186 -52.09 -16.30 15.66
N ILE A 187 -52.90 -17.36 15.77
CA ILE A 187 -53.73 -17.63 16.97
C ILE A 187 -52.84 -17.90 18.21
N ARG A 188 -51.65 -18.47 18.02
CA ARG A 188 -50.69 -18.75 19.10
C ARG A 188 -49.95 -17.49 19.54
N LEU A 189 -49.56 -16.63 18.60
CA LEU A 189 -48.88 -15.36 18.84
C LEU A 189 -49.72 -14.44 19.73
N GLU A 190 -51.03 -14.31 19.45
CA GLU A 190 -51.94 -13.49 20.26
C GLU A 190 -52.24 -14.04 21.66
N LYS A 191 -51.80 -15.27 21.98
CA LYS A 191 -51.79 -15.77 23.36
C LYS A 191 -50.50 -15.44 24.11
N PHE A 192 -49.45 -15.07 23.39
CA PHE A 192 -48.10 -14.87 23.91
C PHE A 192 -47.67 -13.39 23.92
N MET A 193 -48.26 -12.57 23.03
CA MET A 193 -48.04 -11.14 22.86
C MET A 193 -49.38 -10.39 22.87
N THR A 194 -49.36 -9.17 23.38
CA THR A 194 -50.48 -8.22 23.41
C THR A 194 -50.65 -7.54 22.05
N LYS A 195 -51.81 -6.87 21.85
CA LYS A 195 -52.08 -6.13 20.61
C LYS A 195 -51.09 -5.00 20.36
N GLN A 196 -50.60 -4.32 21.41
CA GLN A 196 -49.56 -3.28 21.29
C GLN A 196 -48.23 -3.87 20.82
N GLU A 197 -47.78 -4.97 21.44
CA GLU A 197 -46.55 -5.68 21.03
C GLU A 197 -46.64 -6.20 19.59
N ILE A 198 -47.81 -6.68 19.15
CA ILE A 198 -48.00 -7.20 17.78
C ILE A 198 -47.96 -6.08 16.73
N ILE A 199 -48.60 -4.93 16.98
CA ILE A 199 -48.58 -3.82 16.02
C ILE A 199 -47.22 -3.11 16.01
N GLU A 200 -46.53 -3.02 17.16
CA GLU A 200 -45.13 -2.56 17.24
C GLU A 200 -44.21 -3.45 16.38
N ALA A 201 -44.25 -4.77 16.57
CA ALA A 201 -43.49 -5.72 15.77
C ALA A 201 -43.85 -5.63 14.27
N TYR A 202 -45.14 -5.56 13.92
CA TYR A 202 -45.57 -5.38 12.53
C TYR A 202 -44.96 -4.11 11.92
N LEU A 203 -45.04 -2.98 12.63
CA LEU A 203 -44.52 -1.69 12.17
C LEU A 203 -42.99 -1.70 12.00
N ASN A 204 -42.23 -2.47 12.80
CA ASN A 204 -40.77 -2.61 12.64
C ASN A 204 -40.37 -3.62 11.55
N ILE A 205 -41.27 -4.53 11.14
CA ILE A 205 -40.91 -5.67 10.28
C ILE A 205 -41.30 -5.48 8.82
N ILE A 206 -42.43 -4.83 8.54
CA ILE A 206 -43.01 -4.84 7.20
C ILE A 206 -42.12 -4.09 6.19
N PRO A 207 -41.97 -4.59 4.95
CA PRO A 207 -41.19 -3.92 3.92
C PRO A 207 -41.91 -2.69 3.36
N TYR A 208 -41.17 -1.59 3.23
CA TYR A 208 -41.63 -0.29 2.70
C TYR A 208 -41.00 0.06 1.35
N GLY A 209 -40.45 -0.94 0.63
CA GLY A 209 -39.96 -0.76 -0.73
C GLY A 209 -38.53 -0.24 -0.70
N ARG A 210 -38.29 0.97 -1.20
CA ARG A 210 -36.95 1.59 -1.29
C ARG A 210 -36.86 2.95 -0.62
N ASN A 211 -35.64 3.33 -0.22
CA ASN A 211 -35.27 4.68 0.23
C ASN A 211 -34.62 5.51 -0.90
N ALA A 212 -34.24 6.75 -0.56
CA ALA A 212 -33.53 7.68 -1.43
C ALA A 212 -32.12 7.21 -1.88
N SER A 213 -31.57 6.13 -1.31
CA SER A 213 -30.35 5.46 -1.78
C SER A 213 -30.63 4.25 -2.69
N GLY A 214 -31.91 3.93 -2.93
CA GLY A 214 -32.34 2.76 -3.71
C GLY A 214 -32.28 1.42 -2.97
N LYS A 215 -31.85 1.40 -1.69
CA LYS A 215 -31.80 0.23 -0.82
C LYS A 215 -33.20 -0.23 -0.45
N ASN A 216 -33.37 -1.55 -0.23
CA ASN A 216 -34.64 -2.04 0.27
C ASN A 216 -34.78 -1.68 1.75
N ILE A 217 -35.97 -1.23 2.16
CA ILE A 217 -36.24 -0.81 3.54
C ILE A 217 -37.40 -1.59 4.16
N ALA A 218 -37.28 -1.88 5.46
CA ALA A 218 -38.34 -2.39 6.32
C ALA A 218 -38.35 -1.62 7.63
N GLY A 219 -39.50 -1.60 8.30
CA GLY A 219 -39.68 -0.84 9.53
C GLY A 219 -40.08 0.61 9.27
N VAL A 220 -41.00 1.11 10.10
CA VAL A 220 -41.71 2.35 9.82
C VAL A 220 -40.89 3.62 10.13
N GLU A 221 -39.94 3.53 11.07
CA GLU A 221 -38.95 4.60 11.30
C GLU A 221 -38.01 4.72 10.11
N THR A 222 -37.51 3.59 9.59
CA THR A 222 -36.69 3.54 8.37
C THR A 222 -37.47 4.03 7.14
N ALA A 223 -38.77 3.76 7.06
CA ALA A 223 -39.63 4.32 6.02
C ALA A 223 -39.78 5.83 6.12
N ALA A 224 -40.02 6.38 7.32
CA ALA A 224 -40.13 7.82 7.53
C ALA A 224 -38.81 8.55 7.23
N GLN A 225 -37.69 8.04 7.75
CA GLN A 225 -36.35 8.61 7.53
C GLN A 225 -35.89 8.44 6.06
N GLY A 226 -36.11 7.27 5.48
CA GLY A 226 -35.68 6.92 4.12
C GLY A 226 -36.52 7.53 3.00
N ILE A 227 -37.77 7.93 3.27
CA ILE A 227 -38.66 8.55 2.27
C ILE A 227 -38.81 10.06 2.46
N PHE A 228 -38.93 10.53 3.70
CA PHE A 228 -39.23 11.94 4.02
C PHE A 228 -38.16 12.65 4.86
N GLY A 229 -37.14 11.93 5.35
CA GLY A 229 -36.07 12.52 6.18
C GLY A 229 -36.50 12.93 7.60
N ILE A 230 -37.65 12.44 8.09
CA ILE A 230 -38.23 12.77 9.42
C ILE A 230 -38.49 11.52 10.25
N SER A 231 -38.75 11.65 11.55
CA SER A 231 -39.11 10.51 12.40
C SER A 231 -40.54 10.02 12.14
N ALA A 232 -40.82 8.73 12.38
CA ALA A 232 -42.19 8.21 12.29
C ALA A 232 -43.15 8.84 13.31
N SER A 233 -42.62 9.48 14.36
CA SER A 233 -43.38 10.29 15.32
C SER A 233 -43.92 11.61 14.73
N GLU A 234 -43.27 12.14 13.69
CA GLU A 234 -43.52 13.49 13.13
C GLU A 234 -44.42 13.48 11.89
N LEU A 235 -44.75 12.29 11.37
CA LEU A 235 -45.54 12.11 10.15
C LEU A 235 -46.91 12.82 10.22
N ASN A 236 -47.14 13.71 9.26
CA ASN A 236 -48.44 14.33 9.02
C ASN A 236 -49.46 13.34 8.40
N LEU A 237 -50.73 13.73 8.28
CA LEU A 237 -51.80 12.83 7.80
C LEU A 237 -51.56 12.28 6.38
N ALA A 238 -51.03 13.09 5.44
CA ALA A 238 -50.75 12.63 4.09
C ALA A 238 -49.55 11.66 4.06
N GLN A 239 -48.45 12.01 4.74
CA GLN A 239 -47.25 11.17 4.87
C GLN A 239 -47.56 9.83 5.57
N ALA A 240 -48.36 9.87 6.64
CA ALA A 240 -48.83 8.70 7.39
C ALA A 240 -49.70 7.79 6.51
N ALA A 241 -50.64 8.37 5.73
CA ALA A 241 -51.46 7.61 4.80
C ALA A 241 -50.66 7.04 3.63
N TYR A 242 -49.62 7.74 3.16
CA TYR A 242 -48.72 7.26 2.12
C TYR A 242 -47.93 6.04 2.61
N ILE A 243 -47.24 6.15 3.76
CA ILE A 243 -46.50 5.03 4.37
C ILE A 243 -47.40 3.83 4.66
N ALA A 244 -48.59 4.04 5.25
CA ALA A 244 -49.55 2.95 5.49
C ALA A 244 -50.06 2.29 4.19
N GLY A 245 -49.97 2.97 3.05
CA GLY A 245 -50.35 2.43 1.74
C GLY A 245 -49.30 1.52 1.10
N ILE A 246 -48.02 1.73 1.40
CA ILE A 246 -46.89 1.04 0.75
C ILE A 246 -46.89 -0.49 0.92
N PRO A 247 -47.12 -1.08 2.12
CA PRO A 247 -46.93 -2.51 2.37
C PRO A 247 -47.68 -3.48 1.44
N GLN A 248 -48.79 -3.03 0.83
CA GLN A 248 -49.55 -3.82 -0.15
C GLN A 248 -48.72 -4.20 -1.38
N ALA A 249 -47.88 -3.29 -1.88
CA ALA A 249 -47.04 -3.48 -3.05
C ALA A 249 -45.77 -2.62 -2.95
N PRO A 250 -44.80 -2.97 -2.08
CA PRO A 250 -43.79 -2.03 -1.59
C PRO A 250 -42.96 -1.37 -2.70
N PHE A 251 -42.49 -2.15 -3.68
CA PHE A 251 -41.70 -1.65 -4.82
C PHE A 251 -42.51 -0.84 -5.84
N ALA A 252 -43.82 -1.05 -5.93
CA ALA A 252 -44.70 -0.25 -6.77
C ALA A 252 -45.01 1.10 -6.12
N HIS A 253 -45.28 1.10 -4.81
CA HIS A 253 -45.76 2.26 -4.07
C HIS A 253 -44.66 3.17 -3.49
N THR A 254 -43.43 2.67 -3.26
CA THR A 254 -42.27 3.53 -2.92
C THR A 254 -42.01 4.57 -4.02
N PRO A 255 -41.53 5.79 -3.70
CA PRO A 255 -41.27 6.80 -4.72
C PRO A 255 -39.94 6.61 -5.48
N PHE A 256 -39.06 5.69 -5.07
CA PHE A 256 -37.70 5.60 -5.62
C PHE A 256 -37.45 4.40 -6.55
N THR A 257 -36.48 4.56 -7.46
CA THR A 257 -35.91 3.47 -8.29
C THR A 257 -34.90 2.63 -7.49
N ASN A 258 -34.26 1.64 -8.13
CA ASN A 258 -33.12 0.90 -7.54
C ASN A 258 -31.81 1.73 -7.47
N LYS A 259 -31.82 2.98 -7.94
CA LYS A 259 -30.67 3.89 -7.90
C LYS A 259 -30.87 5.08 -6.96
N GLY A 260 -31.95 5.09 -6.17
CA GLY A 260 -32.32 6.23 -5.32
C GLY A 260 -33.00 7.39 -6.06
N GLU A 261 -33.03 7.37 -7.39
CA GLU A 261 -33.73 8.37 -8.20
C GLU A 261 -35.24 8.37 -7.89
N ILE A 262 -35.86 9.55 -7.78
CA ILE A 262 -37.32 9.69 -7.68
C ILE A 262 -37.94 9.26 -9.01
N LYS A 263 -38.99 8.43 -8.96
CA LYS A 263 -39.76 7.97 -10.12
C LYS A 263 -40.43 9.15 -10.85
N ASP A 264 -40.71 8.95 -12.13
CA ASP A 264 -41.54 9.88 -12.91
C ASP A 264 -43.02 9.89 -12.45
N ALA A 265 -43.80 10.81 -13.01
CA ALA A 265 -45.20 11.00 -12.62
C ALA A 265 -46.06 9.72 -12.76
N ASP A 266 -45.81 8.90 -13.79
CA ASP A 266 -46.50 7.63 -14.00
C ASP A 266 -46.04 6.55 -12.98
N GLY A 267 -44.76 6.53 -12.63
CA GLY A 267 -44.21 5.64 -11.59
C GLY A 267 -44.58 6.01 -10.16
N LEU A 268 -44.84 7.28 -9.86
CA LEU A 268 -45.34 7.75 -8.55
C LEU A 268 -46.84 7.50 -8.36
N LYS A 269 -47.60 7.51 -9.46
CA LYS A 269 -49.07 7.41 -9.44
C LYS A 269 -49.62 6.25 -8.58
N PRO A 270 -49.11 5.00 -8.63
CA PRO A 270 -49.65 3.90 -7.83
C PRO A 270 -49.57 4.15 -6.32
N GLY A 271 -48.48 4.74 -5.84
CA GLY A 271 -48.33 5.09 -4.42
C GLY A 271 -49.29 6.19 -3.98
N ILE A 272 -49.49 7.22 -4.83
CA ILE A 272 -50.41 8.32 -4.56
C ILE A 272 -51.88 7.86 -4.60
N ASP A 273 -52.28 7.10 -5.62
CA ASP A 273 -53.62 6.51 -5.72
C ASP A 273 -53.93 5.59 -4.51
N ARG A 274 -52.90 4.91 -3.97
CA ARG A 274 -52.99 4.11 -2.75
C ARG A 274 -53.09 4.97 -1.49
N MET A 275 -52.33 6.06 -1.37
CA MET A 275 -52.47 7.05 -0.28
C MET A 275 -53.91 7.59 -0.21
N GLU A 276 -54.51 7.97 -1.34
CA GLU A 276 -55.92 8.40 -1.36
C GLU A 276 -56.86 7.30 -0.85
N THR A 277 -56.56 6.03 -1.18
CA THR A 277 -57.35 4.88 -0.74
C THR A 277 -57.27 4.70 0.78
N VAL A 278 -56.10 4.90 1.37
CA VAL A 278 -55.91 4.92 2.84
C VAL A 278 -56.70 6.06 3.48
N LEU A 279 -56.61 7.29 2.96
CA LEU A 279 -57.38 8.43 3.45
C LEU A 279 -58.90 8.18 3.38
N LYS A 280 -59.40 7.61 2.27
CA LYS A 280 -60.81 7.21 2.12
C LYS A 280 -61.23 6.16 3.17
N ARG A 281 -60.34 5.23 3.53
CA ARG A 281 -60.57 4.24 4.59
C ARG A 281 -60.62 4.88 5.97
N MET A 282 -59.66 5.73 6.31
CA MET A 282 -59.62 6.46 7.58
C MET A 282 -60.89 7.30 7.79
N LEU A 283 -61.38 7.97 6.75
CA LEU A 283 -62.65 8.71 6.80
C LEU A 283 -63.85 7.76 7.01
N ALA A 284 -63.90 6.63 6.30
CA ALA A 284 -65.01 5.68 6.38
C ALA A 284 -65.15 5.00 7.75
N VAL A 285 -64.04 4.77 8.47
CA VAL A 285 -64.04 4.23 9.85
C VAL A 285 -64.10 5.33 10.93
N GLY A 286 -64.03 6.61 10.55
CA GLY A 286 -64.18 7.75 11.45
C GLY A 286 -62.91 8.16 12.22
N TYR A 287 -61.71 7.85 11.71
CA TYR A 287 -60.45 8.32 12.30
C TYR A 287 -60.06 9.75 11.89
N ILE A 288 -60.65 10.29 10.82
CA ILE A 288 -60.44 11.67 10.34
C ILE A 288 -61.77 12.30 9.90
N THR A 289 -61.85 13.63 9.89
CA THR A 289 -63.01 14.36 9.37
C THR A 289 -62.98 14.54 7.85
N GLU A 290 -64.10 15.00 7.28
CA GLU A 290 -64.19 15.32 5.85
C GLU A 290 -63.29 16.52 5.47
N GLU A 291 -63.10 17.48 6.37
CA GLU A 291 -62.13 18.58 6.19
C GLU A 291 -60.68 18.09 6.18
N GLU A 292 -60.30 17.22 7.13
CA GLU A 292 -58.96 16.64 7.21
C GLU A 292 -58.65 15.77 5.98
N TYR A 293 -59.62 14.96 5.55
CA TYR A 293 -59.55 14.20 4.31
C TYR A 293 -59.32 15.11 3.09
N ASN A 294 -60.10 16.19 2.96
CA ASN A 294 -59.98 17.12 1.84
C ASN A 294 -58.66 17.92 1.88
N GLN A 295 -58.08 18.17 3.05
CA GLN A 295 -56.74 18.76 3.16
C GLN A 295 -55.64 17.77 2.75
N ALA A 296 -55.69 16.54 3.25
CA ALA A 296 -54.67 15.53 2.98
C ALA A 296 -54.68 15.01 1.54
N VAL A 297 -55.85 14.88 0.90
CA VAL A 297 -55.95 14.41 -0.50
C VAL A 297 -55.44 15.46 -1.51
N ASN A 298 -55.50 16.75 -1.16
CA ASN A 298 -54.96 17.85 -1.98
C ASN A 298 -53.54 18.25 -1.55
N TYR A 299 -52.91 17.51 -0.62
CA TYR A 299 -51.54 17.75 -0.21
C TYR A 299 -50.58 17.18 -1.26
N ASP A 300 -49.73 18.04 -1.82
CA ASP A 300 -48.62 17.60 -2.65
C ASP A 300 -47.58 16.90 -1.78
N ILE A 301 -47.62 15.55 -1.80
CA ILE A 301 -46.69 14.68 -1.08
C ILE A 301 -45.31 14.61 -1.76
N THR A 302 -45.20 15.00 -3.04
CA THR A 302 -43.97 14.81 -3.82
C THR A 302 -42.85 15.75 -3.40
N LYS A 303 -43.20 16.96 -2.95
CA LYS A 303 -42.26 17.95 -2.38
C LYS A 303 -41.59 17.49 -1.06
N ASP A 304 -42.17 16.49 -0.39
CA ASP A 304 -41.65 15.96 0.88
C ASP A 304 -40.69 14.79 0.65
N PHE A 305 -40.63 14.23 -0.58
CA PHE A 305 -39.72 13.14 -0.88
C PHE A 305 -38.27 13.61 -0.81
N ARG A 306 -37.44 12.78 -0.16
CA ARG A 306 -36.03 13.06 0.08
C ARG A 306 -35.23 12.98 -1.23
N GLU A 307 -34.30 13.91 -1.43
CA GLU A 307 -33.34 13.88 -2.54
C GLU A 307 -32.39 12.66 -2.43
N PRO A 308 -31.81 12.17 -3.54
CA PRO A 308 -30.92 11.02 -3.53
C PRO A 308 -29.75 11.17 -2.55
N GLU A 309 -29.51 10.14 -1.75
CA GLU A 309 -28.43 10.08 -0.75
C GLU A 309 -27.25 9.25 -1.27
N GLN A 310 -26.02 9.67 -0.94
CA GLN A 310 -24.79 8.96 -1.31
C GLN A 310 -24.33 8.07 -0.15
N GLU A 311 -24.01 6.82 -0.45
CA GLU A 311 -23.66 5.82 0.55
C GLU A 311 -22.20 5.93 1.03
N ALA A 312 -21.88 5.25 2.13
CA ALA A 312 -20.50 5.07 2.58
C ALA A 312 -19.61 4.48 1.47
N THR A 313 -20.15 3.51 0.72
CA THR A 313 -19.45 2.88 -0.41
C THR A 313 -19.22 3.81 -1.60
N ASP A 314 -19.99 4.90 -1.74
CA ASP A 314 -19.84 5.85 -2.84
C ASP A 314 -18.77 6.90 -2.51
N ASN A 315 -18.82 7.42 -1.28
CA ASN A 315 -17.90 8.44 -0.78
C ASN A 315 -16.54 7.86 -0.39
N TYR A 316 -16.56 6.70 0.27
CA TYR A 316 -15.44 6.08 0.96
C TYR A 316 -15.31 4.59 0.64
N PRO A 317 -15.27 4.16 -0.64
CA PRO A 317 -15.30 2.74 -1.01
C PRO A 317 -14.16 1.94 -0.36
N TRP A 318 -12.90 2.33 -0.59
CA TRP A 318 -11.72 1.66 -0.04
C TRP A 318 -11.83 1.43 1.48
N LEU A 319 -12.19 2.49 2.21
CA LEU A 319 -12.32 2.44 3.66
C LEU A 319 -13.50 1.57 4.09
N THR A 320 -14.66 1.69 3.43
CA THR A 320 -15.86 0.93 3.80
C THR A 320 -15.62 -0.57 3.70
N TYR A 321 -15.01 -1.05 2.62
CA TYR A 321 -14.68 -2.48 2.47
C TYR A 321 -13.59 -2.94 3.45
N GLU A 322 -12.54 -2.14 3.67
CA GLU A 322 -11.47 -2.48 4.63
C GLU A 322 -11.97 -2.54 6.08
N LEU A 323 -12.88 -1.63 6.48
CA LEU A 323 -13.55 -1.68 7.78
C LEU A 323 -14.53 -2.86 7.89
N GLU A 324 -15.30 -3.13 6.83
CA GLU A 324 -16.23 -4.26 6.75
C GLU A 324 -15.49 -5.59 6.97
N ASP A 325 -14.36 -5.81 6.28
CA ASP A 325 -13.60 -7.07 6.37
C ASP A 325 -12.82 -7.21 7.69
N ARG A 326 -12.23 -6.13 8.23
CA ARG A 326 -11.58 -6.17 9.56
C ARG A 326 -12.59 -6.38 10.68
N ALA A 327 -13.78 -5.79 10.59
CA ALA A 327 -14.86 -6.06 11.54
C ALA A 327 -15.30 -7.53 11.48
N LYS A 328 -15.38 -8.16 10.30
CA LYS A 328 -15.68 -9.60 10.19
C LYS A 328 -14.64 -10.46 10.91
N ALA A 329 -13.36 -10.21 10.71
CA ALA A 329 -12.31 -10.99 11.37
C ALA A 329 -12.40 -10.91 12.92
N ILE A 330 -12.74 -9.73 13.45
CA ILE A 330 -12.96 -9.52 14.89
C ILE A 330 -14.24 -10.23 15.37
N ILE A 331 -15.37 -10.02 14.69
CA ILE A 331 -16.65 -10.65 15.06
C ILE A 331 -16.58 -12.18 14.91
N ALA A 332 -15.87 -12.72 13.92
CA ALA A 332 -15.65 -14.15 13.76
C ALA A 332 -14.98 -14.79 14.99
N ARG A 333 -13.96 -14.12 15.55
CA ARG A 333 -13.29 -14.53 16.80
C ARG A 333 -14.24 -14.46 18.01
N ILE A 334 -15.03 -13.39 18.13
CA ILE A 334 -16.03 -13.24 19.21
C ILE A 334 -17.14 -14.30 19.12
N LEU A 335 -17.62 -14.61 17.91
CA LEU A 335 -18.62 -15.66 17.68
C LEU A 335 -18.05 -17.06 17.98
N ALA A 336 -16.77 -17.32 17.66
CA ALA A 336 -16.10 -18.57 18.02
C ALA A 336 -15.98 -18.72 19.56
N GLU A 337 -15.53 -17.67 20.26
CA GLU A 337 -15.42 -17.67 21.73
C GLU A 337 -16.79 -17.91 22.39
N LYS A 338 -17.84 -17.25 21.89
CA LYS A 338 -19.23 -17.40 22.35
C LYS A 338 -19.77 -18.84 22.17
N ASP A 339 -19.33 -19.54 21.13
CA ASP A 339 -19.63 -20.95 20.89
C ASP A 339 -18.74 -21.90 21.72
N GLY A 340 -17.82 -21.38 22.54
CA GLY A 340 -16.88 -22.16 23.35
C GLY A 340 -15.68 -22.71 22.56
N ILE A 341 -15.34 -22.07 21.45
CA ILE A 341 -14.20 -22.40 20.59
C ILE A 341 -13.08 -21.40 20.83
N ASP A 342 -11.87 -21.91 21.00
CA ASP A 342 -10.65 -21.11 21.11
C ASP A 342 -10.42 -20.29 19.81
N PRO A 343 -10.38 -18.95 19.86
CA PRO A 343 -10.20 -18.10 18.68
C PRO A 343 -8.90 -18.35 17.90
N GLU A 344 -7.83 -18.80 18.56
CA GLU A 344 -6.55 -19.10 17.89
C GLU A 344 -6.70 -20.22 16.84
N ARG A 345 -7.68 -21.12 17.02
CA ARG A 345 -7.96 -22.20 16.04
C ARG A 345 -8.49 -21.69 14.71
N LEU A 346 -8.98 -20.46 14.62
CA LEU A 346 -9.36 -19.87 13.33
C LEU A 346 -8.13 -19.65 12.44
N ASP A 347 -6.95 -19.41 13.04
CA ASP A 347 -5.72 -19.17 12.30
C ASP A 347 -5.05 -20.50 11.83
N GLU A 348 -5.49 -21.65 12.37
CA GLU A 348 -4.98 -22.99 12.02
C GLU A 348 -5.95 -23.84 11.17
N GLU A 349 -7.27 -23.61 11.26
CA GLU A 349 -8.30 -24.47 10.66
C GLU A 349 -9.16 -23.74 9.61
N GLU A 350 -8.76 -23.77 8.34
CA GLU A 350 -9.42 -23.12 7.18
C GLU A 350 -10.97 -23.32 7.12
N ASN A 351 -11.47 -24.54 7.37
CA ASN A 351 -12.92 -24.82 7.38
C ASN A 351 -13.67 -24.16 8.57
N LEU A 352 -12.95 -23.90 9.66
CA LEU A 352 -13.48 -23.25 10.86
C LEU A 352 -13.47 -21.72 10.67
N GLU A 353 -12.38 -21.18 10.11
CA GLU A 353 -12.28 -19.80 9.64
C GLU A 353 -13.43 -19.47 8.66
N GLU A 354 -13.59 -20.24 7.58
CA GLU A 354 -14.65 -20.04 6.58
C GLU A 354 -16.04 -20.02 7.23
N LYS A 355 -16.33 -20.97 8.13
CA LYS A 355 -17.60 -21.03 8.87
C LYS A 355 -17.85 -19.74 9.67
N TYR A 356 -16.89 -19.28 10.47
CA TYR A 356 -17.08 -18.10 11.32
C TYR A 356 -17.04 -16.79 10.54
N MET A 357 -16.28 -16.71 9.44
CA MET A 357 -16.31 -15.56 8.54
C MET A 357 -17.65 -15.42 7.80
N ILE A 358 -18.30 -16.52 7.41
CA ILE A 358 -19.67 -16.49 6.85
C ILE A 358 -20.70 -16.03 7.90
N LEU A 359 -20.57 -16.50 9.15
CA LEU A 359 -21.45 -16.05 10.23
C LEU A 359 -21.23 -14.56 10.53
N ALA A 360 -19.97 -14.12 10.58
CA ALA A 360 -19.60 -12.73 10.82
C ALA A 360 -19.97 -11.78 9.67
N ASP A 361 -19.92 -12.19 8.39
CA ASP A 361 -20.36 -11.33 7.26
C ASP A 361 -21.83 -10.91 7.41
N ARG A 362 -22.69 -11.86 7.82
CA ARG A 362 -24.10 -11.57 8.13
C ARG A 362 -24.21 -10.70 9.38
N ASP A 363 -23.59 -11.12 10.48
CA ASP A 363 -23.70 -10.50 11.81
C ASP A 363 -23.16 -9.05 11.80
N VAL A 364 -22.03 -8.80 11.14
CA VAL A 364 -21.45 -7.46 10.95
C VAL A 364 -22.38 -6.55 10.15
N ARG A 365 -23.17 -7.06 9.21
CA ARG A 365 -24.08 -6.23 8.39
C ARG A 365 -25.45 -6.02 9.02
N SER A 366 -25.93 -6.96 9.83
CA SER A 366 -27.31 -6.98 10.36
C SER A 366 -27.44 -6.97 11.89
N GLY A 367 -26.33 -6.95 12.63
CA GLY A 367 -26.28 -6.88 14.09
C GLY A 367 -26.32 -5.47 14.70
N GLY A 368 -26.42 -4.42 13.88
CA GLY A 368 -26.57 -3.04 14.36
C GLY A 368 -25.35 -2.45 15.08
N TYR A 369 -24.15 -2.93 14.77
CA TYR A 369 -22.91 -2.49 15.42
C TYR A 369 -22.52 -1.05 15.06
N ARG A 370 -21.85 -0.35 15.98
CA ARG A 370 -21.09 0.87 15.66
C ARG A 370 -19.61 0.57 15.65
N ILE A 371 -19.00 0.64 14.48
CA ILE A 371 -17.62 0.24 14.22
C ILE A 371 -16.77 1.51 14.08
N TYR A 372 -15.89 1.74 15.06
CA TYR A 372 -15.07 2.94 15.13
C TYR A 372 -13.65 2.65 14.68
N SER A 373 -13.18 3.42 13.70
CA SER A 373 -11.83 3.26 13.14
C SER A 373 -10.81 4.23 13.73
N THR A 374 -9.53 3.94 13.47
CA THR A 374 -8.39 4.80 13.80
C THR A 374 -8.10 5.84 12.72
N ILE A 375 -8.79 5.79 11.58
CA ILE A 375 -8.51 6.60 10.40
C ILE A 375 -8.92 8.05 10.66
N ASP A 376 -7.98 8.97 10.56
CA ASP A 376 -8.26 10.41 10.59
C ASP A 376 -8.83 10.83 9.24
N LYS A 377 -10.05 11.39 9.26
CA LYS A 377 -10.77 11.80 8.04
C LYS A 377 -9.97 12.79 7.20
N GLY A 378 -9.34 13.79 7.82
CA GLY A 378 -8.58 14.81 7.13
C GLY A 378 -7.34 14.24 6.45
N MET A 379 -6.59 13.39 7.16
CA MET A 379 -5.41 12.70 6.63
C MET A 379 -5.76 11.71 5.52
N TYR A 380 -6.91 11.04 5.63
CA TYR A 380 -7.43 10.17 4.59
C TYR A 380 -7.79 10.96 3.32
N ASP A 381 -8.67 11.96 3.44
CA ASP A 381 -9.08 12.81 2.32
C ASP A 381 -7.84 13.44 1.63
N ALA A 382 -6.91 13.99 2.41
CA ALA A 382 -5.69 14.64 1.90
C ALA A 382 -4.73 13.67 1.20
N MET A 383 -4.53 12.44 1.71
CA MET A 383 -3.70 11.44 1.03
C MET A 383 -4.35 10.94 -0.27
N GLN A 384 -5.67 10.78 -0.30
CA GLN A 384 -6.40 10.38 -1.50
C GLN A 384 -6.33 11.46 -2.58
N GLU A 385 -6.54 12.73 -2.23
CA GLU A 385 -6.37 13.86 -3.16
C GLU A 385 -4.91 13.97 -3.66
N ALA A 386 -3.93 13.86 -2.75
CA ALA A 386 -2.51 13.93 -3.08
C ALA A 386 -2.09 12.81 -4.05
N ALA A 387 -2.61 11.59 -3.88
CA ALA A 387 -2.41 10.47 -4.78
C ALA A 387 -3.10 10.69 -6.14
N GLN A 388 -4.39 11.03 -6.17
CA GLN A 388 -5.13 11.27 -7.41
C GLN A 388 -4.47 12.34 -8.29
N ASN A 389 -3.97 13.41 -7.68
CA ASN A 389 -3.33 14.52 -8.38
C ASN A 389 -1.85 14.26 -8.78
N PHE A 390 -1.25 13.12 -8.42
CA PHE A 390 0.13 12.80 -8.79
C PHE A 390 0.24 12.36 -10.26
N GLN A 391 0.91 13.16 -11.09
CA GLN A 391 1.00 12.90 -12.54
C GLN A 391 2.14 11.96 -12.95
N SER A 392 3.12 11.74 -12.07
CA SER A 392 4.36 11.02 -12.41
C SER A 392 4.34 9.53 -12.04
N TYR A 393 3.18 8.87 -12.06
CA TYR A 393 3.09 7.41 -11.84
C TYR A 393 3.88 6.61 -12.88
N GLY A 394 3.68 6.93 -14.16
CA GLY A 394 4.34 6.26 -15.28
C GLY A 394 3.41 6.03 -16.46
N HIS A 395 3.84 5.14 -17.35
CA HIS A 395 3.07 4.70 -18.51
C HIS A 395 1.86 3.86 -18.08
N THR A 396 0.74 4.03 -18.76
CA THR A 396 -0.41 3.10 -18.70
C THR A 396 -0.28 2.17 -19.89
N PHE A 397 -0.16 0.87 -19.65
CA PHE A 397 -0.26 -0.13 -20.71
C PHE A 397 -1.72 -0.33 -21.12
N THR A 398 -1.97 -0.88 -22.30
CA THR A 398 -3.30 -1.30 -22.73
C THR A 398 -3.28 -2.74 -23.23
N THR A 399 -4.37 -3.46 -23.03
CA THR A 399 -4.62 -4.77 -23.65
C THR A 399 -6.01 -4.81 -24.24
N THR A 400 -6.19 -5.52 -25.35
CA THR A 400 -7.52 -5.76 -25.92
C THR A 400 -8.08 -7.06 -25.34
N GLN A 401 -9.34 -7.05 -24.92
CA GLN A 401 -10.14 -8.25 -24.67
C GLN A 401 -11.40 -8.21 -25.53
N ILE A 402 -12.04 -9.36 -25.74
CA ILE A 402 -13.37 -9.42 -26.34
C ILE A 402 -14.36 -9.46 -25.18
N ASP A 403 -15.29 -8.52 -25.17
CA ASP A 403 -16.39 -8.49 -24.22
C ASP A 403 -17.33 -9.69 -24.46
N GLU A 404 -17.58 -10.50 -23.42
CA GLU A 404 -18.30 -11.78 -23.58
C GLU A 404 -19.81 -11.61 -23.83
N GLU A 405 -20.40 -10.45 -23.50
CA GLU A 405 -21.83 -10.19 -23.71
C GLU A 405 -22.12 -9.61 -25.11
N THR A 406 -21.23 -8.73 -25.60
CA THR A 406 -21.40 -7.97 -26.86
C THR A 406 -20.59 -8.53 -28.02
N GLY A 407 -19.48 -9.22 -27.75
CA GLY A 407 -18.53 -9.69 -28.76
C GLY A 407 -17.63 -8.60 -29.35
N GLU A 408 -17.62 -7.39 -28.78
CA GLU A 408 -16.78 -6.27 -29.24
C GLU A 408 -15.38 -6.27 -28.60
N GLU A 409 -14.39 -5.71 -29.30
CA GLU A 409 -13.04 -5.52 -28.76
C GLU A 409 -13.01 -4.32 -27.79
N ILE A 410 -12.86 -4.60 -26.49
CA ILE A 410 -12.69 -3.60 -25.43
C ILE A 410 -11.20 -3.38 -25.12
N VAL A 411 -10.80 -2.12 -24.96
CA VAL A 411 -9.45 -1.74 -24.56
C VAL A 411 -9.40 -1.54 -23.04
N ILE A 412 -8.66 -2.42 -22.36
CA ILE A 412 -8.47 -2.37 -20.91
C ILE A 412 -7.16 -1.64 -20.61
N GLU A 413 -7.25 -0.58 -19.82
CA GLU A 413 -6.09 0.14 -19.28
C GLU A 413 -5.47 -0.63 -18.11
N GLU A 414 -4.15 -0.80 -18.15
CA GLU A 414 -3.32 -1.33 -17.07
C GLU A 414 -2.37 -0.22 -16.57
N PRO A 415 -2.85 0.72 -15.72
CA PRO A 415 -2.03 1.78 -15.14
C PRO A 415 -1.04 1.24 -14.11
N VAL A 416 0.07 1.95 -13.90
CA VAL A 416 0.86 1.82 -12.66
C VAL A 416 -0.06 2.14 -11.48
N GLN A 417 -0.11 1.26 -10.49
CA GLN A 417 -0.88 1.37 -9.25
C GLN A 417 -0.02 1.86 -8.08
N VAL A 418 -0.68 2.13 -6.95
CA VAL A 418 -0.08 2.65 -5.72
C VAL A 418 -0.70 1.95 -4.50
N GLY A 419 0.10 1.76 -3.47
CA GLY A 419 -0.34 1.40 -2.13
C GLY A 419 0.40 2.29 -1.13
N SER A 420 -0.28 2.80 -0.10
CA SER A 420 0.33 3.65 0.93
C SER A 420 -0.32 3.41 2.28
N ILE A 421 0.48 3.42 3.35
CA ILE A 421 0.02 3.28 4.76
C ILE A 421 0.73 4.31 5.62
N ALA A 422 -0.01 5.02 6.48
CA ALA A 422 0.49 5.93 7.51
C ALA A 422 0.14 5.41 8.91
N ILE A 423 1.14 5.23 9.78
CA ILE A 423 1.01 4.65 11.13
C ILE A 423 1.54 5.62 12.18
N GLU A 424 0.80 5.79 13.28
CA GLU A 424 1.29 6.42 14.52
C GLU A 424 2.18 5.45 15.30
N ASN A 425 3.48 5.74 15.39
CA ASN A 425 4.49 4.77 15.84
C ASN A 425 4.34 4.32 17.30
N THR A 426 3.82 5.19 18.16
CA THR A 426 3.71 4.95 19.60
C THR A 426 2.48 4.14 19.99
N THR A 427 1.51 3.99 19.08
CA THR A 427 0.23 3.33 19.34
C THR A 427 -0.08 2.18 18.39
N GLY A 428 0.49 2.15 17.18
CA GLY A 428 0.11 1.21 16.11
C GLY A 428 -1.13 1.64 15.31
N LYS A 429 -1.72 2.81 15.58
CA LYS A 429 -2.90 3.29 14.85
C LYS A 429 -2.58 3.53 13.38
N ILE A 430 -3.34 2.93 12.48
CA ILE A 430 -3.33 3.31 11.07
C ILE A 430 -4.14 4.61 10.94
N LEU A 431 -3.46 5.70 10.59
CA LEU A 431 -4.05 7.04 10.51
C LEU A 431 -4.70 7.30 9.14
N SER A 432 -4.12 6.76 8.08
CA SER A 432 -4.56 6.97 6.70
C SER A 432 -3.91 5.94 5.76
N PHE A 433 -4.54 5.70 4.61
CA PHE A 433 -4.03 4.81 3.57
C PHE A 433 -4.46 5.23 2.17
N VAL A 434 -3.74 4.77 1.15
CA VAL A 434 -4.14 4.87 -0.26
C VAL A 434 -4.18 3.45 -0.82
N GLY A 435 -5.38 2.93 -1.09
CA GLY A 435 -5.56 1.55 -1.53
C GLY A 435 -5.40 1.30 -3.04
N GLY A 436 -5.29 2.34 -3.85
CA GLY A 436 -5.14 2.25 -5.31
C GLY A 436 -5.43 3.59 -5.99
N ARG A 437 -5.19 3.69 -7.31
CA ARG A 437 -5.44 4.95 -8.05
C ARG A 437 -6.90 5.20 -8.41
N LYS A 438 -7.65 4.12 -8.63
CA LYS A 438 -9.10 4.11 -8.90
C LYS A 438 -9.67 2.90 -8.17
N PHE A 439 -10.78 3.07 -7.48
CA PHE A 439 -11.50 1.95 -6.90
C PHE A 439 -12.18 1.12 -8.00
N ASN A 440 -12.21 -0.20 -7.83
CA ASN A 440 -12.95 -1.13 -8.68
C ASN A 440 -13.89 -1.96 -7.79
N LEU A 441 -15.20 -1.85 -8.05
CA LEU A 441 -16.25 -2.50 -7.25
C LEU A 441 -16.31 -4.03 -7.41
N GLU A 442 -15.82 -4.57 -8.52
CA GLU A 442 -15.78 -6.02 -8.80
C GLU A 442 -14.58 -6.68 -8.11
N GLN A 443 -13.43 -6.02 -8.12
CA GLN A 443 -12.19 -6.54 -7.55
C GLN A 443 -12.03 -6.24 -6.06
N GLN A 444 -12.46 -5.05 -5.61
CA GLN A 444 -12.35 -4.55 -4.22
C GLN A 444 -10.91 -4.58 -3.64
N PHE A 445 -9.90 -4.72 -4.50
CA PHE A 445 -8.55 -5.14 -4.12
C PHE A 445 -7.66 -3.99 -3.64
N ASN A 446 -7.35 -3.98 -2.35
CA ASN A 446 -6.58 -2.92 -1.70
C ASN A 446 -5.06 -3.18 -1.80
N TYR A 447 -4.37 -2.38 -2.61
CA TYR A 447 -2.91 -2.50 -2.82
C TYR A 447 -2.07 -2.14 -1.60
N ALA A 448 -2.64 -1.52 -0.57
CA ALA A 448 -1.94 -1.22 0.67
C ALA A 448 -1.88 -2.45 1.61
N THR A 449 -3.00 -3.18 1.71
CA THR A 449 -3.25 -4.19 2.75
C THR A 449 -3.27 -5.62 2.22
N GLN A 450 -3.58 -5.83 0.93
CA GLN A 450 -3.76 -7.16 0.32
C GLN A 450 -2.68 -7.53 -0.72
N ALA A 451 -1.92 -6.56 -1.24
CA ALA A 451 -0.90 -6.80 -2.27
C ALA A 451 0.45 -7.28 -1.70
N TYR A 452 0.59 -8.59 -1.54
CA TYR A 452 1.88 -9.23 -1.25
C TYR A 452 2.85 -9.06 -2.43
N ARG A 453 3.96 -8.35 -2.20
CA ARG A 453 4.94 -7.96 -3.20
C ARG A 453 6.37 -8.05 -2.67
N PRO A 454 7.38 -8.36 -3.50
CA PRO A 454 8.77 -8.29 -3.06
C PRO A 454 9.14 -6.84 -2.71
N ASN A 455 9.55 -6.58 -1.46
CA ASN A 455 9.85 -5.23 -0.96
C ASN A 455 11.26 -4.73 -1.32
N GLY A 456 12.07 -5.59 -1.95
CA GLY A 456 13.41 -5.29 -2.43
C GLY A 456 14.34 -4.82 -1.30
N SER A 457 15.09 -3.75 -1.56
CA SER A 457 16.07 -3.20 -0.60
C SER A 457 15.49 -2.57 0.68
N THR A 458 14.17 -2.50 0.88
CA THR A 458 13.60 -2.15 2.21
C THR A 458 13.81 -3.28 3.24
N MET A 459 14.02 -4.52 2.77
CA MET A 459 14.36 -5.66 3.62
C MET A 459 15.73 -5.57 4.29
N LYS A 460 16.65 -4.77 3.75
CA LYS A 460 18.04 -4.67 4.24
C LYS A 460 18.14 -4.25 5.72
N PRO A 461 17.55 -3.13 6.19
CA PRO A 461 17.57 -2.81 7.62
C PRO A 461 16.90 -3.90 8.47
N LEU A 462 15.74 -4.42 8.05
CA LEU A 462 14.92 -5.39 8.79
C LEU A 462 15.62 -6.74 9.02
N LEU A 463 16.20 -7.32 7.96
CA LEU A 463 16.70 -8.71 7.96
C LEU A 463 18.23 -8.81 8.03
N VAL A 464 18.95 -7.73 7.74
CA VAL A 464 20.42 -7.75 7.62
C VAL A 464 21.09 -6.85 8.66
N TYR A 465 20.90 -5.53 8.56
CA TYR A 465 21.70 -4.59 9.35
C TYR A 465 21.25 -4.53 10.81
N ALA A 466 19.94 -4.46 11.11
CA ALA A 466 19.47 -4.49 12.50
C ALA A 466 19.80 -5.82 13.20
N PRO A 467 19.53 -7.00 12.61
CA PRO A 467 19.96 -8.26 13.20
C PRO A 467 21.49 -8.37 13.39
N ALA A 468 22.31 -7.87 12.46
CA ALA A 468 23.76 -7.91 12.60
C ALA A 468 24.30 -6.99 13.72
N ILE A 469 23.65 -5.85 13.96
CA ILE A 469 23.97 -4.95 15.08
C ILE A 469 23.52 -5.59 16.41
N GLU A 470 22.28 -6.08 16.49
CA GLU A 470 21.73 -6.76 17.68
C GLU A 470 22.58 -7.99 18.08
N TYR A 471 23.06 -8.74 17.09
CA TYR A 471 23.94 -9.89 17.27
C TYR A 471 25.41 -9.55 17.57
N GLY A 472 25.77 -8.27 17.65
CA GLY A 472 27.11 -7.79 17.96
C GLY A 472 28.16 -8.10 16.88
N VAL A 473 27.75 -8.15 15.61
CA VAL A 473 28.62 -8.50 14.47
C VAL A 473 29.21 -7.24 13.81
N ILE A 474 28.46 -6.13 13.81
CA ILE A 474 28.90 -4.83 13.28
C ILE A 474 28.45 -3.67 14.17
N GLY A 475 29.18 -2.56 14.11
CA GLY A 475 28.69 -1.21 14.43
C GLY A 475 28.33 -0.44 13.16
N ALA A 476 27.79 0.77 13.31
CA ALA A 476 27.24 1.55 12.19
C ALA A 476 28.26 1.85 11.08
N GLY A 477 29.52 2.07 11.44
CA GLY A 477 30.62 2.33 10.51
C GLY A 477 31.48 1.12 10.13
N SER A 478 31.20 -0.07 10.69
CA SER A 478 32.07 -1.24 10.50
C SER A 478 32.23 -1.63 9.03
N PRO A 479 33.39 -2.19 8.62
CA PRO A 479 33.61 -2.59 7.25
C PRO A 479 32.69 -3.72 6.81
N VAL A 480 32.10 -3.55 5.63
CA VAL A 480 31.37 -4.56 4.87
C VAL A 480 31.95 -4.67 3.47
N VAL A 481 31.73 -5.81 2.81
CA VAL A 481 32.47 -6.19 1.59
C VAL A 481 31.60 -6.09 0.34
N ASP A 482 32.00 -5.25 -0.60
CA ASP A 482 31.38 -5.03 -1.91
C ASP A 482 32.21 -5.67 -3.02
N VAL A 483 32.26 -7.01 -3.01
CA VAL A 483 32.99 -7.85 -3.98
C VAL A 483 32.05 -8.94 -4.48
N LYS A 484 32.09 -9.27 -5.79
CA LYS A 484 31.23 -10.30 -6.38
C LYS A 484 31.55 -11.70 -5.84
N PHE A 485 30.55 -12.58 -5.90
CA PHE A 485 30.68 -14.01 -5.60
C PHE A 485 29.72 -14.81 -6.48
N THR A 486 29.92 -16.13 -6.52
CA THR A 486 29.06 -17.07 -7.22
C THR A 486 28.79 -18.27 -6.32
N LEU A 487 27.52 -18.58 -6.09
CA LEU A 487 27.06 -19.73 -5.30
C LEU A 487 26.17 -20.61 -6.19
N GLY A 488 26.74 -21.67 -6.75
CA GLY A 488 26.05 -22.49 -7.76
C GLY A 488 25.72 -21.66 -9.01
N SER A 489 24.44 -21.52 -9.34
CA SER A 489 23.95 -20.65 -10.42
C SER A 489 23.73 -19.18 -9.99
N TYR A 490 23.75 -18.87 -8.69
CA TYR A 490 23.48 -17.54 -8.18
C TYR A 490 24.74 -16.67 -8.19
N SER A 491 24.76 -15.66 -9.07
CA SER A 491 25.84 -14.66 -9.17
C SER A 491 25.25 -13.25 -9.05
N PRO A 492 25.02 -12.74 -7.84
CA PRO A 492 24.39 -11.44 -7.63
C PRO A 492 25.33 -10.28 -8.00
N SER A 493 24.72 -9.11 -8.22
CA SER A 493 25.40 -7.86 -8.52
C SER A 493 24.77 -6.68 -7.77
N ASN A 494 25.48 -5.57 -7.72
CA ASN A 494 24.90 -4.28 -7.35
C ASN A 494 24.02 -3.73 -8.47
N TYR A 495 23.24 -2.70 -8.17
CA TYR A 495 22.37 -2.02 -9.13
C TYR A 495 23.12 -1.59 -10.41
N ILE A 496 24.36 -1.11 -10.26
CA ILE A 496 25.31 -1.01 -11.37
C ILE A 496 26.04 -2.34 -11.46
N GLU A 497 25.73 -3.16 -12.47
CA GLU A 497 26.20 -4.54 -12.53
C GLU A 497 27.73 -4.67 -12.52
N SER A 498 28.45 -3.70 -13.09
CA SER A 498 29.92 -3.66 -13.15
C SER A 498 30.61 -3.16 -11.87
N GLN A 499 29.85 -2.69 -10.87
CA GLN A 499 30.38 -2.06 -9.66
C GLN A 499 30.84 -3.08 -8.60
N GLU A 500 32.08 -2.92 -8.16
CA GLU A 500 32.66 -3.53 -6.96
C GLU A 500 33.48 -2.43 -6.25
N LEU A 501 33.05 -2.04 -5.04
CA LEU A 501 33.65 -0.96 -4.24
C LEU A 501 34.71 -1.47 -3.25
N GLY A 502 34.86 -2.78 -3.08
CA GLY A 502 35.78 -3.36 -2.11
C GLY A 502 35.27 -3.22 -0.68
N ILE A 503 36.13 -2.86 0.27
CA ILE A 503 35.71 -2.65 1.66
C ILE A 503 35.13 -1.23 1.85
N ILE A 504 33.87 -1.14 2.26
CA ILE A 504 33.16 0.13 2.52
C ILE A 504 32.48 0.13 3.90
N PRO A 505 32.15 1.30 4.50
CA PRO A 505 31.41 1.36 5.76
C PRO A 505 29.99 0.81 5.64
N ALA A 506 29.49 0.14 6.69
CA ALA A 506 28.12 -0.39 6.72
C ALA A 506 27.05 0.69 6.50
N ARG A 507 27.20 1.89 7.10
CA ARG A 507 26.29 3.04 6.86
C ARG A 507 26.27 3.47 5.39
N GLU A 508 27.42 3.53 4.72
CA GLU A 508 27.50 3.88 3.30
C GLU A 508 26.85 2.80 2.41
N ALA A 509 27.11 1.52 2.71
CA ALA A 509 26.49 0.39 2.02
C ALA A 509 24.96 0.40 2.14
N LEU A 510 24.42 0.77 3.31
CA LEU A 510 22.98 0.90 3.53
C LEU A 510 22.39 2.16 2.85
N ALA A 511 23.06 3.31 2.99
CA ALA A 511 22.68 4.60 2.40
C ALA A 511 22.63 4.56 0.86
N LYS A 512 23.64 3.95 0.23
CA LYS A 512 23.71 3.70 -1.22
C LYS A 512 22.97 2.42 -1.64
N SER A 513 22.44 1.67 -0.67
CA SER A 513 21.63 0.47 -0.91
C SER A 513 22.33 -0.63 -1.71
N GLN A 514 23.62 -0.86 -1.46
CA GLN A 514 24.41 -1.89 -2.16
C GLN A 514 23.93 -3.30 -1.82
N ASN A 515 24.03 -4.21 -2.79
CA ASN A 515 23.52 -5.59 -2.69
C ASN A 515 24.58 -6.55 -2.15
N LEU A 516 25.79 -6.53 -2.72
CA LEU A 516 26.86 -7.45 -2.35
C LEU A 516 27.20 -7.41 -0.84
N PRO A 517 27.27 -6.24 -0.16
CA PRO A 517 27.61 -6.18 1.26
C PRO A 517 26.45 -6.67 2.13
N ALA A 518 25.21 -6.38 1.74
CA ALA A 518 24.03 -6.85 2.45
C ALA A 518 23.90 -8.38 2.36
N LEU A 519 24.12 -8.97 1.18
CA LEU A 519 24.11 -10.42 0.97
C LEU A 519 25.22 -11.09 1.79
N ARG A 520 26.44 -10.57 1.76
CA ARG A 520 27.58 -11.11 2.53
C ARG A 520 27.41 -10.95 4.04
N LEU A 521 26.86 -9.83 4.50
CA LEU A 521 26.56 -9.62 5.93
C LEU A 521 25.45 -10.56 6.39
N TYR A 522 24.37 -10.70 5.64
CA TYR A 522 23.30 -11.67 5.92
C TYR A 522 23.84 -13.10 6.00
N ASP A 523 24.65 -13.49 5.01
CA ASP A 523 25.31 -14.78 4.99
C ASP A 523 26.14 -15.03 6.27
N SER A 524 26.87 -14.03 6.77
CA SER A 524 27.64 -14.15 8.02
C SER A 524 26.80 -14.36 9.29
N ILE A 525 25.51 -14.02 9.26
CA ILE A 525 24.58 -14.14 10.41
C ILE A 525 23.46 -15.17 10.22
N ARG A 526 23.26 -15.71 9.00
CA ARG A 526 22.11 -16.57 8.64
C ARG A 526 21.95 -17.78 9.58
N ASP A 527 23.06 -18.34 10.04
CA ASP A 527 23.10 -19.49 10.95
C ASP A 527 22.47 -19.19 12.33
N ARG A 528 22.28 -17.90 12.67
CA ARG A 528 21.54 -17.43 13.85
C ARG A 528 20.04 -17.22 13.61
N LYS A 529 19.52 -17.58 12.43
CA LYS A 529 18.11 -17.46 11.99
C LYS A 529 17.51 -16.04 12.10
N PRO A 530 18.13 -15.03 11.47
CA PRO A 530 17.62 -13.65 11.49
C PRO A 530 16.21 -13.46 10.88
N ALA A 531 15.71 -14.39 10.05
CA ALA A 531 14.35 -14.31 9.50
C ALA A 531 13.25 -14.31 10.58
N GLY A 532 13.50 -14.90 11.76
CA GLY A 532 12.57 -14.84 12.89
C GLY A 532 12.39 -13.44 13.50
N PHE A 533 13.18 -12.44 13.10
CA PHE A 533 12.86 -11.04 13.41
C PHE A 533 11.70 -10.50 12.55
N LEU A 534 11.48 -11.03 11.34
CA LEU A 534 10.38 -10.59 10.47
C LEU A 534 9.02 -11.03 11.01
N GLU A 535 8.92 -12.27 11.48
CA GLU A 535 7.72 -12.81 12.14
C GLU A 535 7.35 -11.96 13.37
N LYS A 536 8.34 -11.59 14.19
CA LYS A 536 8.18 -10.66 15.33
C LYS A 536 7.79 -9.22 14.94
N MET A 537 7.90 -8.87 13.66
CA MET A 537 7.49 -7.58 13.09
C MET A 537 6.23 -7.73 12.22
N GLY A 538 5.42 -8.77 12.44
CA GLY A 538 4.12 -8.92 11.81
C GLY A 538 4.14 -9.44 10.36
N PHE A 539 5.27 -9.95 9.84
CA PHE A 539 5.27 -10.59 8.52
C PHE A 539 4.55 -11.95 8.60
N THR A 540 3.37 -12.03 8.01
CA THR A 540 2.46 -13.18 8.13
C THR A 540 2.80 -14.35 7.19
N LYS A 541 3.53 -14.11 6.09
CA LYS A 541 3.82 -15.10 5.04
C LYS A 541 5.30 -15.45 4.88
N VAL A 542 6.05 -15.44 5.98
CA VAL A 542 7.44 -15.98 6.00
C VAL A 542 7.39 -17.50 5.92
N THR A 543 8.14 -18.09 5.00
CA THR A 543 8.19 -19.56 4.83
C THR A 543 9.52 -20.14 5.35
N ALA A 544 9.54 -21.45 5.62
CA ALA A 544 10.76 -22.16 5.96
C ALA A 544 11.88 -22.04 4.89
N GLY A 545 11.52 -21.77 3.62
CA GLY A 545 12.50 -21.53 2.55
C GLY A 545 13.19 -20.16 2.67
N ASP A 546 12.51 -19.16 3.22
CA ASP A 546 13.01 -17.79 3.32
C ASP A 546 14.14 -17.65 4.37
N TYR A 547 14.13 -18.50 5.39
CA TYR A 547 15.22 -18.63 6.37
C TYR A 547 16.58 -18.95 5.72
N GLU A 548 16.58 -19.84 4.72
CA GLU A 548 17.79 -20.32 4.05
C GLU A 548 18.13 -19.51 2.79
N ASN A 549 17.15 -18.86 2.16
CA ASN A 549 17.33 -18.12 0.92
C ASN A 549 18.20 -16.87 1.10
N LEU A 550 19.39 -16.87 0.49
CA LEU A 550 20.30 -15.72 0.49
C LEU A 550 19.68 -14.46 -0.15
N SER A 551 18.76 -14.62 -1.10
CA SER A 551 18.05 -13.49 -1.74
C SER A 551 17.03 -12.82 -0.82
N ALA A 552 16.62 -13.45 0.29
CA ALA A 552 15.74 -12.81 1.28
C ALA A 552 16.36 -11.50 1.79
N ALA A 553 17.68 -11.44 1.99
CA ALA A 553 18.46 -10.25 2.40
C ALA A 553 18.23 -9.00 1.53
N ILE A 554 17.73 -9.17 0.31
CA ILE A 554 17.43 -8.10 -0.66
C ILE A 554 15.96 -8.09 -1.10
N GLY A 555 15.07 -8.66 -0.28
CA GLY A 555 13.61 -8.64 -0.47
C GLY A 555 13.06 -9.78 -1.34
N GLY A 556 13.86 -10.79 -1.65
CA GLY A 556 13.45 -11.98 -2.40
C GLY A 556 12.78 -13.05 -1.54
N LEU A 557 11.74 -12.68 -0.78
CA LEU A 557 10.87 -13.63 -0.07
C LEU A 557 9.97 -14.41 -1.04
N THR A 558 9.47 -15.57 -0.60
CA THR A 558 8.61 -16.46 -1.37
C THR A 558 7.28 -15.80 -1.78
N TYR A 559 6.62 -15.12 -0.85
CA TYR A 559 5.37 -14.37 -1.12
C TYR A 559 5.57 -12.85 -1.20
N GLY A 560 6.65 -12.32 -0.61
CA GLY A 560 6.81 -10.88 -0.41
C GLY A 560 6.12 -10.39 0.85
N THR A 561 5.61 -9.17 0.83
CA THR A 561 4.96 -8.48 1.96
C THR A 561 4.03 -7.37 1.47
N THR A 562 3.08 -6.95 2.30
CA THR A 562 2.16 -5.83 1.99
C THR A 562 2.79 -4.47 2.28
N VAL A 563 2.10 -3.37 1.97
CA VAL A 563 2.58 -2.04 2.37
C VAL A 563 2.43 -1.84 3.88
N GLU A 564 1.37 -2.39 4.47
CA GLU A 564 1.10 -2.36 5.90
C GLU A 564 2.20 -3.06 6.72
N GLU A 565 2.46 -4.35 6.45
CA GLU A 565 3.52 -5.15 7.08
C GLU A 565 4.89 -4.43 6.99
N ASN A 566 5.27 -4.01 5.77
CA ASN A 566 6.55 -3.36 5.51
C ASN A 566 6.67 -1.96 6.14
N THR A 567 5.54 -1.27 6.40
CA THR A 567 5.54 0.03 7.11
C THR A 567 5.62 -0.19 8.62
N ASN A 568 4.86 -1.14 9.16
CA ASN A 568 4.81 -1.40 10.59
C ASN A 568 6.14 -1.96 11.13
N ALA A 569 6.81 -2.80 10.34
CA ALA A 569 8.16 -3.27 10.63
C ALA A 569 9.21 -2.12 10.70
N PHE A 570 8.98 -1.00 10.02
CA PHE A 570 9.81 0.20 10.16
C PHE A 570 9.42 1.05 11.37
N ALA A 571 8.13 1.11 11.73
CA ALA A 571 7.66 1.75 12.97
C ALA A 571 8.30 1.13 14.22
N THR A 572 8.66 -0.16 14.17
CA THR A 572 9.47 -0.84 15.19
C THR A 572 10.78 -0.11 15.51
N PHE A 573 11.49 0.43 14.50
CA PHE A 573 12.71 1.21 14.75
C PHE A 573 12.40 2.58 15.36
N ALA A 574 11.31 3.21 14.93
CA ALA A 574 10.86 4.49 15.45
C ALA A 574 10.50 4.38 16.95
N ASN A 575 9.81 3.32 17.33
CA ASN A 575 9.38 3.03 18.69
C ASN A 575 10.43 2.26 19.52
N GLY A 576 11.72 2.62 19.38
CA GLY A 576 12.80 2.09 20.23
C GLY A 576 13.02 0.58 20.17
N GLY A 577 12.62 -0.09 19.08
CA GLY A 577 12.70 -1.53 18.89
C GLY A 577 11.46 -2.31 19.36
N GLN A 578 10.38 -1.62 19.75
CA GLN A 578 9.09 -2.23 20.08
C GLN A 578 8.18 -2.24 18.85
N PHE A 579 7.85 -3.44 18.37
CA PHE A 579 6.77 -3.63 17.41
C PHE A 579 5.44 -3.52 18.16
N ILE A 580 4.49 -2.77 17.59
CA ILE A 580 3.09 -2.76 17.99
C ILE A 580 2.32 -3.13 16.74
N ASP A 581 1.38 -4.07 16.81
CA ASP A 581 0.65 -4.46 15.61
C ASP A 581 -0.24 -3.33 15.10
N ALA A 582 -0.33 -3.19 13.78
CA ALA A 582 -0.99 -2.06 13.15
C ALA A 582 -2.49 -2.32 13.04
N TYR A 583 -3.30 -1.42 13.58
CA TYR A 583 -4.75 -1.64 13.66
C TYR A 583 -5.54 -0.48 13.05
N MET A 584 -6.69 -0.85 12.48
CA MET A 584 -7.65 0.09 11.88
C MET A 584 -8.96 0.20 12.66
N ILE A 585 -9.33 -0.80 13.46
CA ILE A 585 -10.56 -0.80 14.29
C ILE A 585 -10.18 -0.46 15.73
N ASP A 586 -10.57 0.72 16.22
CA ASP A 586 -10.36 1.18 17.60
C ASP A 586 -11.28 0.42 18.57
N ARG A 587 -12.58 0.34 18.23
CA ARG A 587 -13.58 -0.39 19.00
C ARG A 587 -14.82 -0.72 18.17
N ILE A 588 -15.60 -1.69 18.66
CA ILE A 588 -16.93 -2.03 18.16
C ILE A 588 -17.90 -1.98 19.34
N GLU A 589 -19.00 -1.24 19.18
CA GLU A 589 -20.11 -1.17 20.12
C GLU A 589 -21.35 -1.90 19.57
N ASP A 590 -22.17 -2.49 20.43
CA ASP A 590 -23.49 -3.02 20.08
C ASP A 590 -24.57 -1.91 20.04
N LEU A 591 -25.81 -2.29 19.70
CA LEU A 591 -26.97 -1.39 19.64
C LEU A 591 -27.24 -0.64 20.96
N ASP A 592 -27.04 -1.31 22.09
CA ASP A 592 -27.20 -0.77 23.45
C ASP A 592 -26.04 0.18 23.84
N GLY A 593 -24.95 0.21 23.07
CA GLY A 593 -23.75 0.99 23.34
C GLY A 593 -22.74 0.30 24.25
N ASN A 594 -22.83 -1.03 24.42
CA ASN A 594 -21.79 -1.79 25.10
C ASN A 594 -20.62 -2.02 24.14
N ILE A 595 -19.39 -1.77 24.61
CA ILE A 595 -18.18 -2.09 23.86
C ILE A 595 -17.98 -3.61 23.87
N ILE A 596 -18.10 -4.25 22.71
CA ILE A 596 -17.88 -5.70 22.53
C ILE A 596 -16.47 -6.03 22.05
N TYR A 597 -15.78 -5.06 21.44
CA TYR A 597 -14.36 -5.13 21.10
C TYR A 597 -13.73 -3.76 21.33
N LYS A 598 -12.51 -3.76 21.84
CA LYS A 598 -11.62 -2.60 21.84
C LYS A 598 -10.20 -3.09 21.62
N HIS A 599 -9.45 -2.39 20.77
CA HIS A 599 -8.06 -2.74 20.54
C HIS A 599 -7.21 -2.44 21.79
N GLU A 600 -6.42 -3.43 22.22
CA GLU A 600 -5.38 -3.28 23.22
C GLU A 600 -4.03 -3.57 22.57
N ALA A 601 -3.14 -2.58 22.57
CA ALA A 601 -1.83 -2.72 21.96
C ALA A 601 -0.91 -3.57 22.86
N GLU A 602 -0.32 -4.62 22.29
CA GLU A 602 0.67 -5.48 22.96
C GLU A 602 2.08 -5.28 22.36
N PRO A 603 2.95 -4.45 22.97
CA PRO A 603 4.27 -4.17 22.42
C PRO A 603 5.24 -5.36 22.53
N VAL A 604 5.78 -5.80 21.39
CA VAL A 604 6.79 -6.85 21.30
C VAL A 604 8.18 -6.23 21.14
N GLN A 605 9.08 -6.42 22.10
CA GLN A 605 10.47 -5.95 21.97
C GLN A 605 11.24 -6.83 20.96
N VAL A 606 11.42 -6.33 19.75
CA VAL A 606 12.10 -7.01 18.63
C VAL A 606 13.60 -6.78 18.67
N PHE A 607 14.01 -5.52 18.80
CA PHE A 607 15.41 -5.07 18.85
C PHE A 607 15.68 -4.28 20.13
N SER A 608 16.92 -4.18 20.57
CA SER A 608 17.29 -3.25 21.65
C SER A 608 17.13 -1.78 21.22
N PRO A 609 16.81 -0.84 22.13
CA PRO A 609 16.77 0.58 21.82
C PRO A 609 18.09 1.09 21.22
N GLU A 610 19.22 0.56 21.67
CA GLU A 610 20.54 0.82 21.09
C GLU A 610 20.63 0.43 19.60
N THR A 611 20.17 -0.78 19.24
CA THR A 611 20.15 -1.25 17.85
C THR A 611 19.23 -0.39 17.01
N SER A 612 18.01 -0.12 17.48
CA SER A 612 17.05 0.71 16.75
C SER A 612 17.61 2.11 16.49
N TYR A 613 18.14 2.79 17.50
CA TYR A 613 18.76 4.11 17.31
C TYR A 613 19.92 4.07 16.32
N MET A 614 20.78 3.04 16.37
CA MET A 614 21.89 2.91 15.42
C MET A 614 21.42 2.69 13.98
N VAL A 615 20.36 1.89 13.78
CA VAL A 615 19.77 1.66 12.47
C VAL A 615 19.09 2.93 11.95
N THR A 616 18.34 3.64 12.79
CA THR A 616 17.77 4.96 12.49
C THR A 616 18.85 5.95 12.06
N ASP A 617 19.97 6.02 12.79
CA ASP A 617 21.11 6.89 12.45
C ASP A 617 21.71 6.56 11.07
N MET A 618 21.89 5.26 10.75
CA MET A 618 22.33 4.83 9.42
C MET A 618 21.28 5.06 8.31
N LEU A 619 19.99 5.15 8.66
CA LEU A 619 18.90 5.40 7.72
C LEU A 619 18.65 6.91 7.48
N ARG A 620 19.16 7.81 8.33
CA ARG A 620 19.24 9.26 8.02
C ARG A 620 20.14 9.52 6.80
N ASP A 621 21.28 8.82 6.72
CA ASP A 621 22.22 8.91 5.59
C ASP A 621 21.56 8.60 4.23
N VAL A 622 20.47 7.80 4.22
CA VAL A 622 19.69 7.48 3.02
C VAL A 622 19.00 8.74 2.45
N LEU A 623 18.57 9.66 3.33
CA LEU A 623 17.91 10.94 3.00
C LEU A 623 18.89 12.09 2.77
N ASP A 624 20.06 12.07 3.41
CA ASP A 624 21.10 13.12 3.27
C ASP A 624 21.91 12.96 1.98
N TYR A 625 22.52 11.79 1.76
CA TYR A 625 23.36 11.54 0.58
C TYR A 625 23.03 10.24 -0.17
N GLY A 626 22.08 9.44 0.33
CA GLY A 626 21.72 8.13 -0.23
C GLY A 626 20.59 8.14 -1.26
N THR A 627 19.82 7.05 -1.28
CA THR A 627 18.79 6.78 -2.31
C THR A 627 17.46 7.51 -2.12
N ALA A 628 17.23 8.17 -0.98
CA ALA A 628 16.00 8.93 -0.67
C ALA A 628 16.18 10.47 -0.72
N THR A 629 17.32 10.95 -1.22
CA THR A 629 17.65 12.39 -1.30
C THR A 629 16.62 13.24 -2.06
N LYS A 630 15.85 12.64 -2.99
CA LYS A 630 14.78 13.34 -3.73
C LYS A 630 13.48 13.45 -2.94
N ALA A 631 13.24 12.57 -1.99
CA ALA A 631 12.14 12.71 -1.04
C ALA A 631 12.43 13.85 -0.06
N ASN A 632 13.61 13.84 0.57
CA ASN A 632 14.04 14.87 1.52
C ASN A 632 13.96 16.28 0.91
N GLY A 633 14.57 16.48 -0.26
CA GLY A 633 14.54 17.78 -0.98
C GLY A 633 13.19 18.18 -1.58
N ALA A 634 12.12 17.39 -1.38
CA ALA A 634 10.76 17.70 -1.79
C ALA A 634 9.78 17.88 -0.60
N LEU A 635 10.24 17.69 0.64
CA LEU A 635 9.49 18.09 1.83
C LEU A 635 9.48 19.62 1.97
N LYS A 636 8.39 20.17 2.49
CA LYS A 636 8.26 21.61 2.79
C LYS A 636 8.52 21.98 4.26
N PHE A 637 8.81 20.98 5.08
CA PHE A 637 9.12 21.05 6.51
C PHE A 637 10.34 20.17 6.82
N SER A 638 10.86 20.22 8.04
CA SER A 638 12.13 19.55 8.38
C SER A 638 12.06 18.86 9.75
N SER A 639 11.78 17.56 9.72
CA SER A 639 11.77 16.68 10.90
C SER A 639 12.94 15.68 10.87
N ASP A 640 13.20 15.01 12.00
CA ASP A 640 14.23 13.96 12.14
C ASP A 640 13.79 12.65 11.46
N PHE A 641 13.77 12.64 10.13
CA PHE A 641 13.40 11.48 9.33
C PHE A 641 14.57 10.50 9.10
N ALA A 642 14.23 9.23 9.16
CA ALA A 642 15.00 8.11 8.63
C ALA A 642 14.17 7.40 7.54
N ALA A 643 14.80 6.88 6.48
CA ALA A 643 14.05 6.20 5.42
C ALA A 643 14.85 5.11 4.70
N LYS A 644 14.16 4.21 4.01
CA LYS A 644 14.77 3.24 3.08
C LYS A 644 13.96 3.12 1.80
N THR A 645 14.66 3.16 0.67
CA THR A 645 14.08 2.80 -0.63
C THR A 645 14.22 1.30 -0.94
N GLY A 646 13.24 0.76 -1.67
CA GLY A 646 13.25 -0.56 -2.27
C GLY A 646 13.09 -0.48 -3.79
N THR A 647 13.66 -1.43 -4.51
CA THR A 647 13.51 -1.62 -5.95
C THR A 647 13.75 -3.10 -6.23
N THR A 648 12.83 -3.74 -6.96
CA THR A 648 12.93 -5.15 -7.33
C THR A 648 13.64 -5.32 -8.67
N ASN A 649 13.97 -6.56 -9.05
CA ASN A 649 14.56 -6.86 -10.36
C ASN A 649 13.70 -6.29 -11.49
N GLU A 650 14.34 -5.73 -12.51
CA GLU A 650 13.69 -5.03 -13.63
C GLU A 650 12.77 -3.86 -13.20
N HIS A 651 12.80 -3.45 -11.93
CA HIS A 651 11.97 -2.38 -11.37
C HIS A 651 10.47 -2.68 -11.54
N LYS A 652 10.07 -3.92 -11.30
CA LYS A 652 8.65 -4.34 -11.26
C LYS A 652 7.89 -3.63 -10.12
N ASP A 653 8.59 -3.41 -9.02
CA ASP A 653 8.10 -2.74 -7.82
C ASP A 653 9.17 -1.76 -7.31
N VAL A 654 8.74 -0.59 -6.87
CA VAL A 654 9.58 0.38 -6.15
C VAL A 654 8.88 0.84 -4.88
N TRP A 655 9.69 1.10 -3.85
CA TRP A 655 9.23 1.35 -2.49
C TRP A 655 9.98 2.51 -1.87
N LEU A 656 9.32 3.24 -0.98
CA LEU A 656 9.98 4.08 0.02
C LEU A 656 9.18 3.97 1.33
N VAL A 657 9.86 3.54 2.40
CA VAL A 657 9.34 3.59 3.76
C VAL A 657 10.19 4.58 4.55
N GLY A 658 9.56 5.57 5.16
CA GLY A 658 10.22 6.64 5.90
C GLY A 658 9.43 7.03 7.15
N TYR A 659 10.15 7.34 8.22
CA TYR A 659 9.59 7.54 9.55
C TYR A 659 10.37 8.59 10.34
N ASN A 660 9.69 9.29 11.24
CA ASN A 660 10.28 10.11 12.31
C ASN A 660 9.80 9.54 13.68
N PRO A 661 10.01 10.19 14.84
CA PRO A 661 9.54 9.64 16.11
C PRO A 661 8.03 9.37 16.19
N ASN A 662 7.20 10.20 15.53
CA ASN A 662 5.74 10.16 15.67
C ASN A 662 5.05 9.28 14.62
N ILE A 663 5.46 9.37 13.35
CA ILE A 663 4.75 8.77 12.22
C ILE A 663 5.68 7.96 11.30
N SER A 664 5.16 6.85 10.77
CA SER A 664 5.75 6.08 9.67
C SER A 664 4.85 6.15 8.44
N LEU A 665 5.43 6.35 7.27
CA LEU A 665 4.74 6.34 5.97
C LEU A 665 5.48 5.40 5.01
N GLY A 666 4.80 4.36 4.53
CA GLY A 666 5.28 3.49 3.46
C GLY A 666 4.50 3.68 2.18
N VAL A 667 5.19 3.68 1.03
CA VAL A 667 4.62 3.84 -0.31
C VAL A 667 5.21 2.79 -1.26
N TRP A 668 4.34 2.12 -2.02
CA TRP A 668 4.66 1.21 -3.13
C TRP A 668 4.15 1.77 -4.46
N LEU A 669 4.91 1.51 -5.54
CA LEU A 669 4.45 1.63 -6.93
C LEU A 669 4.82 0.37 -7.71
N GLY A 670 3.88 -0.12 -8.52
CA GLY A 670 4.06 -1.25 -9.43
C GLY A 670 2.81 -1.44 -10.31
N TYR A 671 2.82 -2.41 -11.22
CA TYR A 671 1.60 -2.80 -11.94
C TYR A 671 0.88 -3.94 -11.20
N GLU A 672 -0.43 -4.05 -11.41
CA GLU A 672 -1.25 -5.20 -10.96
C GLU A 672 -0.63 -6.53 -11.40
N LYS A 673 -0.36 -6.67 -12.69
CA LYS A 673 0.36 -7.81 -13.27
C LYS A 673 1.87 -7.62 -13.10
N ASN A 674 2.61 -8.71 -12.98
CA ASN A 674 4.08 -8.69 -12.83
C ASN A 674 4.77 -8.15 -14.09
N LYS A 675 4.90 -6.82 -14.17
CA LYS A 675 5.45 -6.04 -15.30
C LYS A 675 6.43 -4.99 -14.81
N SER A 676 7.48 -4.77 -15.58
CA SER A 676 8.55 -3.82 -15.28
C SER A 676 8.08 -2.37 -15.46
N LEU A 677 8.32 -1.48 -14.49
CA LEU A 677 7.96 -0.07 -14.58
C LEU A 677 8.70 0.59 -15.75
N TYR A 678 7.96 1.25 -16.65
CA TYR A 678 8.50 1.79 -17.90
C TYR A 678 9.61 2.82 -17.65
N GLN A 679 10.81 2.62 -18.22
CA GLN A 679 11.99 3.48 -18.01
C GLN A 679 12.54 4.13 -19.27
N PHE A 680 12.19 3.60 -20.44
CA PHE A 680 12.73 4.05 -21.72
C PHE A 680 12.52 5.56 -21.87
N ASN A 681 13.46 6.25 -22.51
CA ASN A 681 13.56 7.71 -22.73
C ASN A 681 13.39 8.64 -21.50
N ASN A 682 13.16 8.10 -20.29
CA ASN A 682 12.96 8.85 -19.04
C ASN A 682 11.77 9.84 -19.04
N THR A 683 10.75 9.68 -19.92
CA THR A 683 9.57 10.58 -20.02
C THR A 683 8.92 10.89 -18.65
N TYR A 684 8.81 9.89 -17.77
CA TYR A 684 8.17 10.02 -16.45
C TYR A 684 9.20 10.05 -15.30
N GLY A 685 10.49 10.30 -15.59
CA GLY A 685 11.58 10.11 -14.62
C GLY A 685 11.87 8.64 -14.31
N GLN A 686 12.93 8.36 -13.54
CA GLN A 686 13.27 7.01 -13.09
C GLN A 686 12.27 6.50 -12.04
N PRO A 687 11.87 5.20 -12.03
CA PRO A 687 10.91 4.66 -11.06
C PRO A 687 11.24 4.96 -9.59
N SER A 688 12.52 4.87 -9.22
CA SER A 688 13.00 5.22 -7.86
C SER A 688 12.82 6.70 -7.51
N THR A 689 12.91 7.60 -8.49
CA THR A 689 12.60 9.03 -8.31
C THR A 689 11.10 9.28 -8.17
N ARG A 690 10.25 8.52 -8.86
CA ARG A 690 8.78 8.66 -8.77
C ARG A 690 8.28 8.37 -7.37
N VAL A 691 8.71 7.24 -6.77
CA VAL A 691 8.29 6.88 -5.40
C VAL A 691 8.85 7.84 -4.35
N ASN A 692 10.05 8.39 -4.55
CA ASN A 692 10.59 9.49 -3.73
C ASN A 692 9.66 10.73 -3.72
N LEU A 693 9.25 11.18 -4.91
CA LEU A 693 8.40 12.37 -5.05
C LEU A 693 6.97 12.13 -4.55
N LEU A 694 6.43 10.93 -4.75
CA LEU A 694 5.11 10.56 -4.24
C LEU A 694 5.10 10.46 -2.70
N TRP A 695 6.09 9.83 -2.09
CA TRP A 695 6.23 9.78 -0.63
C TRP A 695 6.31 11.19 -0.03
N ALA A 696 7.13 12.07 -0.60
CA ALA A 696 7.22 13.45 -0.12
C ALA A 696 5.90 14.22 -0.32
N ARG A 697 5.17 13.97 -1.41
CA ARG A 697 3.85 14.57 -1.66
C ARG A 697 2.80 14.13 -0.63
N LEU A 698 2.75 12.84 -0.31
CA LEU A 698 1.84 12.28 0.70
C LEU A 698 2.21 12.73 2.12
N MET A 699 3.51 12.75 2.45
CA MET A 699 3.98 13.29 3.74
C MET A 699 3.68 14.79 3.88
N ASN A 700 3.83 15.57 2.81
CA ASN A 700 3.46 16.98 2.78
C ASN A 700 1.94 17.19 2.95
N SER A 701 1.09 16.32 2.42
CA SER A 701 -0.38 16.45 2.60
C SER A 701 -0.82 16.06 4.01
N LEU A 702 -0.18 15.07 4.64
CA LEU A 702 -0.38 14.76 6.05
C LEU A 702 0.00 15.96 6.95
N TYR A 703 1.14 16.61 6.66
CA TYR A 703 1.58 17.82 7.37
C TYR A 703 0.59 18.99 7.24
N ASP A 704 -0.10 19.16 6.11
CA ASP A 704 -1.11 20.22 5.97
C ASP A 704 -2.31 20.03 6.90
N VAL A 705 -2.63 18.78 7.25
CA VAL A 705 -3.76 18.44 8.13
C VAL A 705 -3.35 18.50 9.60
N ASN A 706 -2.22 17.90 9.96
CA ASN A 706 -1.74 17.85 11.35
C ASN A 706 -0.20 18.03 11.41
N PRO A 707 0.28 19.28 11.42
CA PRO A 707 1.71 19.56 11.46
C PRO A 707 2.35 19.15 12.80
N GLU A 708 1.63 19.18 13.92
CA GLU A 708 2.17 18.81 15.25
C GLU A 708 2.51 17.32 15.36
N LEU A 709 1.70 16.45 14.72
CA LEU A 709 2.01 15.02 14.63
C LEU A 709 3.14 14.76 13.63
N VAL A 710 3.07 15.38 12.46
CA VAL A 710 3.92 15.02 11.31
C VAL A 710 5.31 15.68 11.37
N ASP A 711 5.43 16.91 11.88
CA ASP A 711 6.71 17.56 12.19
C ASP A 711 7.04 17.34 13.67
N ALA A 712 7.56 16.15 13.97
CA ALA A 712 7.80 15.73 15.34
C ALA A 712 8.69 16.73 16.10
N ALA A 713 8.17 17.29 17.20
CA ALA A 713 8.88 18.27 18.02
C ALA A 713 10.15 17.72 18.71
N GLY A 714 10.29 16.39 18.78
CA GLY A 714 11.47 15.69 19.29
C GLY A 714 12.30 15.05 18.19
N GLN A 715 13.56 14.76 18.51
CA GLN A 715 14.45 13.92 17.70
C GLN A 715 14.60 12.55 18.37
N PHE A 716 15.08 11.53 17.65
CA PHE A 716 15.37 10.25 18.27
C PHE A 716 16.46 10.42 19.33
N GLU A 717 16.13 10.09 20.59
CA GLU A 717 17.08 10.17 21.69
C GLU A 717 18.12 9.05 21.62
N ARG A 718 19.39 9.41 21.82
CA ARG A 718 20.51 8.45 21.79
C ARG A 718 20.60 7.67 23.11
N PRO A 719 20.43 6.33 23.12
CA PRO A 719 20.58 5.55 24.33
C PRO A 719 22.03 5.59 24.85
N ALA A 720 22.19 5.58 26.17
CA ALA A 720 23.49 5.79 26.84
C ALA A 720 24.57 4.72 26.51
N ASN A 721 24.17 3.53 26.04
CA ASN A 721 25.10 2.48 25.61
C ASN A 721 25.47 2.56 24.12
N VAL A 722 24.82 3.41 23.32
CA VAL A 722 25.30 3.75 21.98
C VAL A 722 26.48 4.70 22.14
N VAL A 723 27.70 4.18 22.01
CA VAL A 723 28.95 4.95 22.20
C VAL A 723 29.66 5.15 20.86
N ASN A 724 30.44 6.23 20.75
CA ASN A 724 31.34 6.40 19.60
C ASN A 724 32.66 5.69 19.94
N ALA A 725 33.11 4.77 19.09
CA ALA A 725 34.35 4.03 19.28
C ALA A 725 35.19 4.00 18.01
N SER A 726 36.52 4.05 18.17
CA SER A 726 37.45 3.99 17.06
C SER A 726 37.75 2.54 16.65
N PHE A 727 37.91 2.30 15.35
CA PHE A 727 38.23 1.01 14.74
C PHE A 727 39.07 1.20 13.48
N CYS A 728 39.66 0.10 12.98
CA CYS A 728 40.38 0.09 11.72
C CYS A 728 39.44 -0.16 10.53
N ALA A 729 39.43 0.75 9.57
CA ALA A 729 38.49 0.81 8.44
C ALA A 729 38.47 -0.44 7.55
N ILE A 730 39.55 -1.23 7.53
CA ILE A 730 39.65 -2.42 6.68
C ILE A 730 39.41 -3.73 7.42
N SER A 731 39.31 -3.72 8.75
CA SER A 731 39.22 -4.94 9.57
C SER A 731 38.07 -4.92 10.57
N GLY A 732 37.65 -3.74 11.06
CA GLY A 732 36.66 -3.59 12.13
C GLY A 732 37.23 -3.83 13.53
N ASP A 733 38.49 -4.28 13.60
CA ASP A 733 39.24 -4.48 14.84
C ASP A 733 39.67 -3.12 15.45
N ALA A 734 40.04 -3.10 16.72
CA ALA A 734 40.49 -1.89 17.42
C ALA A 734 41.78 -1.33 16.79
N PRO A 735 42.00 0.01 16.76
CA PRO A 735 43.11 0.62 16.05
C PRO A 735 44.49 0.12 16.49
N SER A 736 45.25 -0.41 15.54
CA SER A 736 46.68 -0.68 15.70
C SER A 736 47.52 0.55 15.37
N SER A 737 48.80 0.52 15.74
CA SER A 737 49.77 1.53 15.29
C SER A 737 49.90 1.53 13.76
N ALA A 738 49.91 0.35 13.13
CA ALA A 738 49.95 0.21 11.68
C ALA A 738 48.72 0.83 11.01
N CYS A 739 47.51 0.59 11.54
CA CYS A 739 46.28 1.18 11.02
C CYS A 739 46.22 2.70 11.23
N SER A 740 46.74 3.19 12.35
CA SER A 740 46.89 4.62 12.63
C SER A 740 47.84 5.28 11.64
N SER A 741 49.03 4.70 11.41
CA SER A 741 50.00 5.20 10.43
C SER A 741 49.52 5.12 8.98
N ALA A 742 48.63 4.18 8.65
CA ALA A 742 48.00 4.06 7.34
C ALA A 742 46.86 5.08 7.09
N GLY A 743 46.46 5.87 8.09
CA GLY A 743 45.29 6.76 7.99
C GLY A 743 43.94 6.04 7.93
N LEU A 744 43.91 4.77 8.36
CA LEU A 744 42.76 3.87 8.26
C LEU A 744 41.91 3.83 9.53
N VAL A 745 42.21 4.64 10.55
CA VAL A 745 41.34 4.74 11.73
C VAL A 745 40.06 5.51 11.37
N ARG A 746 38.91 4.97 11.78
CA ARG A 746 37.59 5.60 11.73
C ARG A 746 36.97 5.53 13.13
N SER A 747 35.96 6.35 13.39
CA SER A 747 35.16 6.27 14.62
C SER A 747 33.69 6.43 14.26
N ASP A 748 32.84 5.58 14.84
CA ASP A 748 31.40 5.53 14.54
C ASP A 748 30.64 4.91 15.73
N LEU A 749 29.34 4.73 15.61
CA LEU A 749 28.45 4.23 16.65
C LEU A 749 28.55 2.71 16.84
N PHE A 750 28.60 2.29 18.12
CA PHE A 750 28.58 0.90 18.55
C PHE A 750 27.66 0.73 19.77
N ASN A 751 26.91 -0.38 19.82
CA ASN A 751 26.13 -0.78 20.98
C ASN A 751 27.07 -1.48 21.99
N ARG A 752 27.47 -0.75 23.04
CA ARG A 752 28.40 -1.21 24.08
C ARG A 752 27.97 -2.53 24.74
N ASN A 753 26.68 -2.85 24.77
CA ASN A 753 26.17 -4.04 25.44
C ASN A 753 26.49 -5.33 24.67
N VAL A 754 26.63 -5.25 23.35
CA VAL A 754 26.81 -6.43 22.47
C VAL A 754 28.14 -6.40 21.70
N PHE A 755 28.68 -5.24 21.34
CA PHE A 755 29.91 -5.14 20.57
C PHE A 755 30.70 -3.84 20.81
N LEU A 756 31.98 -4.00 21.15
CA LEU A 756 33.00 -2.95 21.02
C LEU A 756 34.25 -3.53 20.35
N PRO A 757 34.87 -2.79 19.39
CA PRO A 757 36.19 -3.10 18.87
C PRO A 757 37.21 -3.13 20.02
N SER A 758 37.70 -4.32 20.35
CA SER A 758 38.53 -4.59 21.54
C SER A 758 39.77 -5.43 21.22
N LYS A 759 39.65 -6.36 20.27
CA LYS A 759 40.80 -7.02 19.65
C LYS A 759 41.59 -5.99 18.84
N VAL A 760 42.90 -5.87 19.06
CA VAL A 760 43.77 -4.99 18.26
C VAL A 760 43.89 -5.51 16.83
N ASP A 761 43.89 -4.59 15.87
CA ASP A 761 44.08 -4.87 14.45
C ASP A 761 45.46 -5.48 14.13
N GLU A 762 45.46 -6.71 13.65
CA GLU A 762 46.65 -7.43 13.16
C GLU A 762 46.62 -7.61 11.63
N SER A 763 45.72 -6.89 10.95
CA SER A 763 45.51 -7.07 9.51
C SER A 763 46.57 -6.40 8.64
N LEU A 764 47.31 -5.44 9.22
CA LEU A 764 48.36 -4.67 8.56
C LEU A 764 49.74 -5.06 9.09
N SER A 765 50.64 -5.40 8.17
CA SER A 765 52.06 -5.66 8.41
C SER A 765 52.92 -4.73 7.56
N ALA A 766 54.18 -4.49 7.92
CA ALA A 766 55.09 -3.76 7.04
C ALA A 766 55.51 -4.67 5.88
N SER A 767 55.11 -4.38 4.64
CA SER A 767 55.45 -5.21 3.48
C SER A 767 56.23 -4.44 2.42
N SER A 768 57.33 -5.06 1.97
CA SER A 768 57.99 -4.72 0.72
C SER A 768 57.18 -5.28 -0.47
N SER A 769 57.08 -4.52 -1.56
CA SER A 769 56.29 -4.92 -2.74
C SER A 769 56.99 -4.60 -4.06
N VAL A 770 56.56 -5.25 -5.14
CA VAL A 770 57.03 -5.03 -6.52
C VAL A 770 55.86 -4.90 -7.49
N LEU A 771 56.10 -4.32 -8.66
CA LEU A 771 55.14 -4.27 -9.76
C LEU A 771 55.42 -5.36 -10.79
N ILE A 772 54.38 -6.03 -11.29
CA ILE A 772 54.40 -6.94 -12.43
C ILE A 772 53.15 -6.65 -13.28
N ASP A 773 53.36 -6.28 -14.54
CA ASP A 773 52.34 -5.75 -15.47
C ASP A 773 51.49 -4.61 -14.85
N GLY A 774 52.15 -3.73 -14.11
CA GLY A 774 51.53 -2.61 -13.38
C GLY A 774 50.71 -3.01 -12.13
N LYS A 775 50.65 -4.29 -11.75
CA LYS A 775 49.97 -4.78 -10.53
C LYS A 775 50.97 -5.02 -9.41
N ALA A 776 50.59 -4.70 -8.18
CA ALA A 776 51.47 -4.81 -7.02
C ALA A 776 51.38 -6.17 -6.30
N TYR A 777 52.52 -6.81 -6.10
CA TYR A 777 52.69 -8.11 -5.44
C TYR A 777 53.66 -8.01 -4.26
N VAL A 778 53.53 -8.94 -3.31
CA VAL A 778 54.46 -9.06 -2.16
C VAL A 778 55.86 -9.46 -2.65
N ALA A 779 56.89 -8.73 -2.23
CA ALA A 779 58.28 -9.06 -2.54
C ALA A 779 58.71 -10.35 -1.82
N LEU A 780 59.51 -11.18 -2.50
CA LEU A 780 60.15 -12.37 -1.94
C LEU A 780 61.44 -11.99 -1.20
N ASP A 781 61.93 -12.85 -0.31
CA ASP A 781 63.23 -12.65 0.36
C ASP A 781 64.40 -12.54 -0.62
N SER A 782 64.27 -13.13 -1.83
CA SER A 782 65.25 -13.06 -2.90
C SER A 782 65.07 -11.86 -3.85
N THR A 783 63.95 -11.15 -3.78
CA THR A 783 63.64 -10.04 -4.69
C THR A 783 64.69 -8.92 -4.57
N PRO A 784 65.34 -8.47 -5.66
CA PRO A 784 66.38 -7.46 -5.58
C PRO A 784 65.83 -6.11 -5.09
N ARG A 785 66.48 -5.54 -4.07
CA ARG A 785 65.99 -4.39 -3.30
C ARG A 785 65.76 -3.13 -4.14
N GLU A 786 66.46 -2.98 -5.26
CA GLU A 786 66.32 -1.85 -6.17
C GLU A 786 64.97 -1.85 -6.92
N PHE A 787 64.34 -3.02 -7.11
CA PHE A 787 62.99 -3.14 -7.68
C PHE A 787 61.89 -3.04 -6.63
N VAL A 788 62.22 -3.24 -5.35
CA VAL A 788 61.28 -3.11 -4.24
C VAL A 788 60.81 -1.65 -4.07
N ILE A 789 59.50 -1.50 -3.96
CA ILE A 789 58.81 -0.28 -3.58
C ILE A 789 58.48 -0.38 -2.09
N SER A 790 59.13 0.44 -1.28
CA SER A 790 58.97 0.46 0.19
C SER A 790 58.20 1.71 0.64
N SER A 791 56.89 1.62 0.80
CA SER A 791 56.07 2.64 1.51
C SER A 791 54.63 2.19 1.74
N GLY A 792 54.38 0.97 2.21
CA GLY A 792 53.02 0.50 2.45
C GLY A 792 52.85 -0.50 3.59
N SER A 793 51.70 -0.41 4.24
CA SER A 793 51.21 -1.45 5.13
C SER A 793 50.58 -2.54 4.26
N GLY A 794 51.22 -3.70 4.17
CA GLY A 794 50.71 -4.85 3.44
C GLY A 794 49.65 -5.59 4.25
N ILE A 795 48.58 -5.96 3.55
CA ILE A 795 47.52 -6.77 4.14
C ILE A 795 48.00 -8.19 4.43
N ASN A 796 47.70 -8.69 5.62
CA ASN A 796 47.84 -10.10 5.95
C ASN A 796 46.79 -10.92 5.16
N GLY A 797 47.21 -11.98 4.47
CA GLY A 797 46.31 -12.86 3.71
C GLY A 797 45.13 -13.41 4.52
N ASN A 798 45.28 -13.55 5.83
CA ASN A 798 44.20 -13.93 6.74
C ASN A 798 43.04 -12.93 6.77
N LEU A 799 43.28 -11.62 6.52
CA LEU A 799 42.20 -10.63 6.42
C LEU A 799 41.36 -10.88 5.17
N ALA A 800 41.98 -11.16 4.02
CA ALA A 800 41.25 -11.39 2.77
C ALA A 800 40.32 -12.62 2.89
N SER A 801 40.80 -13.71 3.48
CA SER A 801 39.97 -14.89 3.77
C SER A 801 38.84 -14.59 4.77
N ARG A 802 39.11 -13.79 5.82
CA ARG A 802 38.07 -13.37 6.78
C ARG A 802 36.98 -12.51 6.12
N MET A 803 37.38 -11.58 5.24
CA MET A 803 36.47 -10.62 4.59
C MET A 803 35.62 -11.26 3.50
N LEU A 804 36.18 -12.14 2.68
CA LEU A 804 35.43 -12.84 1.65
C LEU A 804 34.51 -13.93 2.20
N GLY A 805 34.84 -14.48 3.38
CA GLY A 805 34.03 -15.48 4.08
C GLY A 805 33.77 -16.74 3.26
N ARG A 806 32.67 -17.44 3.56
CA ARG A 806 32.29 -18.69 2.89
C ARG A 806 31.84 -18.53 1.43
N LEU A 807 31.53 -17.29 1.01
CA LEU A 807 31.13 -16.97 -0.37
C LEU A 807 32.33 -16.73 -1.30
N GLY A 808 33.54 -16.55 -0.77
CA GLY A 808 34.73 -16.27 -1.59
C GLY A 808 34.60 -14.96 -2.38
N GLY A 809 35.22 -14.91 -3.56
CA GLY A 809 35.34 -13.72 -4.41
C GLY A 809 36.80 -13.47 -4.83
N ASP A 810 37.04 -12.43 -5.62
CA ASP A 810 38.40 -12.03 -6.02
C ASP A 810 39.05 -11.17 -4.91
N PRO A 811 40.13 -11.64 -4.24
CA PRO A 811 40.79 -10.86 -3.17
C PRO A 811 41.38 -9.53 -3.64
N SER A 812 41.68 -9.38 -4.94
CA SER A 812 42.19 -8.11 -5.48
C SER A 812 41.11 -7.02 -5.53
N LYS A 813 39.83 -7.39 -5.46
CA LYS A 813 38.69 -6.47 -5.47
C LYS A 813 38.34 -5.88 -4.11
N LEU A 814 38.90 -6.41 -3.01
CA LEU A 814 38.72 -5.82 -1.67
C LEU A 814 39.34 -4.41 -1.57
N TRP A 815 40.34 -4.11 -2.40
CA TRP A 815 41.06 -2.83 -2.44
C TRP A 815 41.19 -2.34 -3.89
N PRO A 816 40.09 -1.85 -4.51
CA PRO A 816 40.15 -1.30 -5.87
C PRO A 816 41.14 -0.13 -5.91
N GLY A 817 42.06 -0.17 -6.87
CA GLY A 817 43.26 0.68 -6.88
C GLY A 817 42.95 2.17 -6.79
N GLY A 818 43.53 2.84 -5.78
CA GLY A 818 43.34 4.27 -5.52
C GLY A 818 43.06 4.61 -4.04
N THR A 819 42.76 3.62 -3.20
CA THR A 819 42.44 3.83 -1.78
C THR A 819 43.60 3.41 -0.85
N SER A 820 44.32 4.41 -0.33
CA SER A 820 45.40 4.33 0.69
C SER A 820 46.73 3.67 0.28
N ASN A 821 47.77 3.90 1.11
CA ASN A 821 49.13 3.36 0.96
C ASN A 821 49.22 1.86 1.34
N VAL A 822 48.26 1.07 0.91
CA VAL A 822 48.10 -0.33 1.29
C VAL A 822 48.26 -1.22 0.07
N VAL A 823 49.20 -2.16 0.15
CA VAL A 823 49.50 -3.05 -0.98
C VAL A 823 48.83 -4.40 -0.79
N SER A 824 48.25 -4.92 -1.87
CA SER A 824 47.53 -6.19 -1.86
C SER A 824 48.43 -7.35 -1.41
N SER A 825 47.84 -8.32 -0.70
CA SER A 825 48.54 -9.52 -0.23
C SER A 825 48.85 -10.54 -1.34
N ALA A 826 48.72 -10.15 -2.62
CA ALA A 826 48.91 -11.05 -3.74
C ALA A 826 50.37 -11.55 -3.80
N LYS A 827 50.55 -12.85 -3.65
CA LYS A 827 51.82 -13.53 -3.94
C LYS A 827 51.85 -13.89 -5.42
N PHE A 828 52.89 -13.48 -6.13
CA PHE A 828 53.13 -13.95 -7.48
C PHE A 828 53.86 -15.30 -7.41
N ASN A 829 53.35 -16.31 -8.11
CA ASN A 829 54.02 -17.61 -8.22
C ASN A 829 54.97 -17.57 -9.43
N ALA A 830 56.25 -17.32 -9.18
CA ALA A 830 57.28 -17.39 -10.22
C ALA A 830 57.40 -18.81 -10.78
N ASP A 831 57.71 -18.94 -12.08
CA ASP A 831 57.90 -20.24 -12.73
C ASP A 831 59.30 -20.86 -12.47
N GLY A 832 60.18 -20.10 -11.81
CA GLY A 832 61.55 -20.50 -11.45
C GLY A 832 62.55 -20.49 -12.61
N SER A 833 62.18 -19.91 -13.77
CA SER A 833 62.99 -19.86 -14.98
C SER A 833 63.41 -18.43 -15.31
N PRO A 834 64.65 -18.20 -15.79
CA PRO A 834 65.07 -16.86 -16.18
C PRO A 834 64.18 -16.25 -17.29
N PRO A 835 63.84 -14.95 -17.24
CA PRO A 835 62.95 -14.34 -18.23
C PRO A 835 63.40 -14.45 -19.68
N GLN A 836 62.45 -14.39 -20.60
CA GLN A 836 62.77 -14.28 -22.02
C GLN A 836 63.46 -12.94 -22.33
N ALA A 837 64.48 -12.99 -23.20
CA ALA A 837 65.26 -11.83 -23.59
C ALA A 837 64.42 -10.78 -24.34
N VAL A 838 64.82 -9.52 -24.20
CA VAL A 838 64.21 -8.40 -24.92
C VAL A 838 65.06 -7.98 -26.12
N THR A 839 64.41 -7.43 -27.15
CA THR A 839 65.09 -6.80 -28.28
C THR A 839 65.15 -5.30 -28.04
N ALA A 840 66.34 -4.71 -28.16
CA ALA A 840 66.59 -3.29 -28.01
C ALA A 840 66.69 -2.57 -29.37
N SER A 841 66.31 -1.30 -29.39
CA SER A 841 66.47 -0.38 -30.52
C SER A 841 66.92 1.00 -30.01
N GLN A 842 67.30 1.88 -30.94
CA GLN A 842 67.81 3.22 -30.63
C GLN A 842 67.14 4.26 -31.53
N GLN A 843 66.82 5.42 -30.95
CA GLN A 843 66.46 6.62 -31.69
C GLN A 843 67.15 7.83 -31.04
N GLY A 844 68.06 8.48 -31.75
CA GLY A 844 68.93 9.51 -31.19
C GLY A 844 69.74 8.99 -29.99
N ASN A 845 69.75 9.74 -28.88
CA ASN A 845 70.38 9.33 -27.62
C ASN A 845 69.44 8.54 -26.69
N THR A 846 68.33 7.99 -27.20
CA THR A 846 67.40 7.17 -26.41
C THR A 846 67.42 5.71 -26.88
N MET A 847 67.67 4.81 -25.95
CA MET A 847 67.52 3.36 -26.12
C MET A 847 66.11 2.95 -25.72
N THR A 848 65.45 2.11 -26.50
CA THR A 848 64.15 1.51 -26.13
C THR A 848 64.19 -0.01 -26.30
N TRP A 849 63.26 -0.76 -25.71
CA TRP A 849 63.21 -2.22 -25.84
C TRP A 849 61.79 -2.81 -25.78
N SER A 850 61.65 -4.02 -26.32
CA SER A 850 60.41 -4.80 -26.27
C SER A 850 60.03 -5.17 -24.83
N LYS A 851 58.74 -5.42 -24.57
CA LYS A 851 58.33 -6.13 -23.33
C LYS A 851 58.89 -7.56 -23.42
N SER A 852 59.32 -8.14 -22.29
CA SER A 852 59.57 -9.58 -22.23
C SER A 852 58.24 -10.35 -22.36
N ALA A 853 58.29 -11.57 -22.91
CA ALA A 853 57.12 -12.45 -22.96
C ALA A 853 56.90 -13.23 -21.64
N SER A 854 57.87 -13.23 -20.72
CA SER A 854 57.67 -13.76 -19.37
C SER A 854 56.70 -12.88 -18.57
N ASN A 855 55.87 -13.52 -17.75
CA ASN A 855 54.75 -12.88 -17.04
C ASN A 855 55.08 -12.43 -15.61
N ASP A 856 56.34 -12.59 -15.17
CA ASP A 856 56.83 -12.40 -13.80
C ASP A 856 57.92 -11.32 -13.65
N VAL A 857 58.13 -10.55 -14.73
CA VAL A 857 59.16 -9.53 -14.85
C VAL A 857 58.83 -8.29 -14.01
N ILE A 858 59.69 -7.97 -13.04
CA ILE A 858 59.59 -6.81 -12.14
C ILE A 858 60.30 -5.56 -12.67
N GLY A 859 61.05 -5.70 -13.76
CA GLY A 859 61.75 -4.59 -14.40
C GLY A 859 62.92 -5.02 -15.27
N TYR A 860 63.80 -4.05 -15.56
CA TYR A 860 64.90 -4.18 -16.50
C TYR A 860 66.18 -3.54 -15.93
N ARG A 861 67.33 -4.14 -16.22
CA ARG A 861 68.65 -3.54 -16.00
C ARG A 861 69.30 -3.21 -17.35
N VAL A 862 69.80 -1.99 -17.49
CA VAL A 862 70.57 -1.52 -18.65
C VAL A 862 72.05 -1.52 -18.26
N TYR A 863 72.89 -2.18 -19.06
CA TYR A 863 74.33 -2.28 -18.84
C TYR A 863 75.11 -1.64 -19.99
N ASP A 864 76.10 -0.81 -19.65
CA ASP A 864 77.20 -0.43 -20.53
C ASP A 864 78.20 -1.60 -20.57
N ILE A 865 78.58 -2.02 -21.77
CA ILE A 865 79.51 -3.12 -22.06
C ILE A 865 80.68 -2.68 -22.94
N THR A 866 80.91 -1.37 -23.09
CA THR A 866 81.95 -0.79 -23.98
C THR A 866 83.34 -1.34 -23.68
N ASN A 867 83.64 -1.58 -22.41
CA ASN A 867 84.93 -2.09 -21.94
C ASN A 867 84.94 -3.63 -21.75
N GLY A 868 84.02 -4.36 -22.40
CA GLY A 868 83.88 -5.83 -22.31
C GLY A 868 83.20 -6.35 -21.03
N ASN A 869 83.29 -5.61 -19.92
CA ASN A 869 82.60 -5.90 -18.66
C ASN A 869 81.26 -5.15 -18.57
N ARG A 870 80.25 -5.76 -17.92
CA ARG A 870 78.96 -5.12 -17.63
C ARG A 870 79.11 -4.08 -16.51
N SER A 871 78.79 -2.82 -16.79
CA SER A 871 78.61 -1.74 -15.81
C SER A 871 77.14 -1.30 -15.78
N LEU A 872 76.48 -1.32 -14.62
CA LEU A 872 75.07 -0.96 -14.52
C LEU A 872 74.88 0.55 -14.79
N VAL A 873 74.00 0.88 -15.72
CA VAL A 873 73.69 2.26 -16.15
C VAL A 873 72.36 2.72 -15.56
N ALA A 874 71.34 1.87 -15.65
CA ALA A 874 70.00 2.18 -15.17
C ALA A 874 69.27 0.91 -14.72
N THR A 875 68.45 1.06 -13.70
CA THR A 875 67.44 0.09 -13.27
C THR A 875 66.07 0.72 -13.49
N LEU A 876 65.21 0.07 -14.28
CA LEU A 876 63.86 0.53 -14.56
C LEU A 876 62.88 -0.50 -14.01
N ARG A 877 62.07 -0.10 -13.03
CA ARG A 877 61.00 -0.94 -12.49
C ARG A 877 59.91 -1.14 -13.53
N ASP A 878 59.15 -2.22 -13.45
CA ASP A 878 57.97 -2.37 -14.29
C ASP A 878 57.02 -1.16 -14.13
N GLY A 879 56.36 -0.78 -15.22
CA GLY A 879 55.62 0.48 -15.33
C GLY A 879 56.46 1.75 -15.63
N SER A 880 57.79 1.75 -15.42
CA SER A 880 58.64 2.96 -15.55
C SER A 880 58.95 3.42 -17.00
N GLY A 881 58.27 2.85 -18.00
CA GLY A 881 58.62 2.99 -19.41
C GLY A 881 59.83 2.13 -19.82
N ARG A 882 59.82 1.62 -21.06
CA ARG A 882 60.91 0.78 -21.61
C ARG A 882 61.88 1.61 -22.45
N GLN A 883 62.40 2.67 -21.86
CA GLN A 883 63.35 3.57 -22.51
C GLN A 883 64.34 4.17 -21.52
N THR A 884 65.57 4.41 -21.95
CA THR A 884 66.56 5.17 -21.16
C THR A 884 67.43 6.04 -22.06
N ALA A 885 67.96 7.13 -21.50
CA ALA A 885 68.98 7.93 -22.18
C ALA A 885 70.31 7.16 -22.19
N ILE A 886 71.01 7.21 -23.32
CA ILE A 886 72.31 6.57 -23.52
C ILE A 886 73.32 7.59 -24.06
N THR A 887 74.56 7.52 -23.56
CA THR A 887 75.66 8.38 -24.02
C THR A 887 76.29 7.83 -25.30
N SER A 888 76.60 8.72 -26.25
CA SER A 888 77.29 8.42 -27.51
C SER A 888 78.69 7.84 -27.31
N GLY A 889 79.17 7.02 -28.25
CA GLY A 889 80.49 6.36 -28.18
C GLY A 889 80.56 5.13 -27.28
N ARG A 890 79.43 4.49 -26.96
CA ARG A 890 79.33 3.38 -26.00
C ARG A 890 78.40 2.27 -26.49
N SER A 891 78.59 1.06 -25.96
CA SER A 891 77.78 -0.12 -26.28
C SER A 891 76.94 -0.55 -25.09
N TYR A 892 75.63 -0.74 -25.30
CA TYR A 892 74.67 -1.07 -24.25
C TYR A 892 73.90 -2.36 -24.54
N ILE A 893 73.47 -3.04 -23.47
CA ILE A 893 72.53 -4.16 -23.50
C ILE A 893 71.46 -3.98 -22.42
N VAL A 894 70.31 -4.61 -22.60
CA VAL A 894 69.25 -4.72 -21.59
C VAL A 894 69.01 -6.19 -21.24
N VAL A 895 68.67 -6.43 -19.98
CA VAL A 895 68.10 -7.70 -19.50
C VAL A 895 66.79 -7.42 -18.77
N ALA A 896 65.83 -8.34 -18.89
CA ALA A 896 64.66 -8.40 -18.02
C ALA A 896 65.03 -9.09 -16.71
N VAL A 897 64.39 -8.71 -15.59
CA VAL A 897 64.60 -9.28 -14.26
C VAL A 897 63.26 -9.76 -13.69
N ASP A 898 63.18 -10.99 -13.19
CA ASP A 898 61.99 -11.53 -12.53
C ASP A 898 61.90 -11.20 -11.03
N ILE A 899 60.76 -11.54 -10.43
CA ILE A 899 60.50 -11.38 -9.00
C ILE A 899 61.48 -12.14 -8.09
N THR A 900 62.07 -13.25 -8.56
CA THR A 900 63.06 -14.02 -7.80
C THR A 900 64.47 -13.44 -7.87
N GLY A 901 64.75 -12.63 -8.90
CA GLY A 901 66.01 -11.95 -9.18
C GLY A 901 66.82 -12.52 -10.34
N LEU A 902 66.32 -13.48 -11.13
CA LEU A 902 67.04 -13.99 -12.30
C LEU A 902 67.00 -12.99 -13.45
N GLU A 903 68.06 -12.99 -14.27
CA GLU A 903 68.16 -12.14 -15.47
C GLU A 903 67.91 -12.94 -16.74
N SER A 904 67.26 -12.32 -17.72
CA SER A 904 67.20 -12.84 -19.08
C SER A 904 68.58 -12.96 -19.73
N ALA A 905 68.66 -13.71 -20.82
CA ALA A 905 69.76 -13.51 -21.76
C ALA A 905 69.79 -12.04 -22.25
N LYS A 906 70.98 -11.56 -22.61
CA LYS A 906 71.19 -10.17 -23.05
C LYS A 906 70.40 -9.86 -24.34
N SER A 907 69.92 -8.63 -24.46
CA SER A 907 69.46 -8.09 -25.73
C SER A 907 70.57 -8.10 -26.80
N ASN A 908 70.18 -7.81 -28.05
CA ASN A 908 71.14 -7.29 -29.02
C ASN A 908 71.85 -6.04 -28.47
N THR A 909 73.13 -5.88 -28.82
CA THR A 909 73.92 -4.72 -28.42
C THR A 909 73.51 -3.49 -29.23
N ILE A 910 73.31 -2.36 -28.55
CA ILE A 910 73.17 -1.04 -29.15
C ILE A 910 74.49 -0.30 -28.99
N SER A 911 75.22 -0.10 -30.09
CA SER A 911 76.49 0.64 -30.12
C SER A 911 76.28 2.02 -30.70
N THR A 912 76.45 3.06 -29.89
CA THR A 912 76.32 4.46 -30.31
C THR A 912 77.62 4.95 -30.93
N VAL A 913 77.54 5.47 -32.15
CA VAL A 913 78.70 6.11 -32.81
C VAL A 913 78.91 7.52 -32.25
N ILE A 914 80.15 8.00 -32.24
CA ILE A 914 80.45 9.41 -31.99
C ILE A 914 80.33 10.13 -33.34
N GLU A 915 79.39 11.05 -33.49
CA GLU A 915 79.43 12.01 -34.59
C GLU A 915 80.50 13.06 -34.30
N THR A 916 81.48 13.16 -35.20
CA THR A 916 82.57 14.14 -35.11
C THR A 916 82.05 15.52 -35.55
N PRO A 917 82.24 16.58 -34.75
CA PRO A 917 81.99 17.93 -35.24
C PRO A 917 83.10 18.35 -36.21
N THR A 918 82.74 18.90 -37.37
CA THR A 918 83.68 19.58 -38.26
C THR A 918 83.92 21.01 -37.80
N GLU A 919 85.17 21.34 -37.44
CA GLU A 919 85.60 22.69 -37.06
C GLU A 919 85.70 23.67 -38.25
N PRO A 920 85.65 24.99 -37.99
CA PRO A 920 85.53 26.03 -39.02
C PRO A 920 86.87 26.60 -39.51
N VAL A 921 86.83 27.32 -40.65
CA VAL A 921 87.93 28.17 -41.14
C VAL A 921 87.47 29.63 -41.22
N GLN A 922 88.33 30.55 -40.78
CA GLN A 922 88.10 32.01 -40.74
C GLN A 922 88.58 32.75 -42.02
N PRO A 923 88.17 34.02 -42.25
CA PRO A 923 88.32 34.73 -43.53
C PRO A 923 89.64 35.51 -43.67
N PRO A 924 89.99 35.94 -44.90
CA PRO A 924 89.84 37.36 -45.31
C PRO A 924 89.35 37.51 -46.79
N GLU A 925 89.00 38.65 -47.39
CA GLU A 925 88.85 40.05 -46.95
C GLU A 925 87.82 40.82 -47.85
N ASN A 926 87.69 42.15 -47.70
CA ASN A 926 86.91 43.04 -48.59
C ASN A 926 87.67 43.42 -49.88
N ASN A 927 86.97 43.49 -51.04
CA ASN A 927 86.89 44.72 -51.85
C ASN A 927 85.93 44.61 -53.07
N HIS A 928 85.25 45.74 -53.35
CA HIS A 928 84.45 46.10 -54.54
C HIS A 928 85.33 46.34 -55.80
N PRO A 929 84.80 46.67 -57.01
CA PRO A 929 83.55 46.30 -57.72
C PRO A 929 83.85 46.05 -59.25
N PRO A 930 83.04 46.44 -60.27
CA PRO A 930 81.61 46.29 -60.55
C PRO A 930 81.30 45.49 -61.86
N ASP A 931 80.00 45.30 -62.13
CA ASP A 931 79.31 45.32 -63.45
C ASP A 931 79.65 44.43 -64.67
N SER A 932 78.54 43.92 -65.22
CA SER A 932 78.17 43.83 -66.65
C SER A 932 78.39 42.56 -67.49
N ASN A 933 77.27 42.20 -68.14
CA ASN A 933 77.10 41.78 -69.55
C ASN A 933 77.29 40.33 -70.04
N ASN A 934 76.13 39.82 -70.50
CA ASN A 934 75.83 39.19 -71.80
C ASN A 934 76.35 37.78 -72.17
N GLY A 935 75.35 36.92 -72.38
CA GLY A 935 75.23 36.04 -73.56
C GLY A 935 76.11 34.79 -73.61
N SER A 936 75.80 33.79 -74.44
CA SER A 936 74.54 33.41 -75.10
C SER A 936 74.72 31.98 -75.65
N ASP A 937 73.60 31.33 -76.03
CA ASP A 937 73.56 30.13 -76.89
C ASP A 937 74.15 28.80 -76.31
N GLY A 938 73.56 27.62 -76.54
CA GLY A 938 72.31 27.28 -77.24
C GLY A 938 72.23 25.77 -77.57
N ALA A 939 71.11 25.36 -78.17
CA ALA A 939 70.85 24.06 -78.82
C ALA A 939 70.45 22.82 -77.97
N GLU A 940 69.13 22.72 -77.78
CA GLU A 940 68.24 21.53 -77.94
C GLU A 940 68.46 20.73 -79.26
N PRO A 941 67.71 19.64 -79.62
CA PRO A 941 66.38 19.15 -79.14
C PRO A 941 66.31 17.62 -78.82
N GLY A 942 65.20 16.99 -78.39
CA GLY A 942 63.84 17.44 -78.00
C GLY A 942 62.76 16.36 -78.30
N SER A 943 61.66 16.27 -77.53
CA SER A 943 60.29 15.88 -77.96
C SER A 943 59.25 15.70 -76.80
N ASN A 944 58.19 16.53 -76.85
CA ASN A 944 56.77 16.43 -76.45
C ASN A 944 56.19 15.21 -75.67
N ASP A 945 55.07 15.31 -74.92
CA ASP A 945 54.00 16.34 -74.78
C ASP A 945 53.26 16.23 -73.42
N GLY A 946 52.50 17.24 -72.92
CA GLY A 946 51.66 16.98 -71.72
C GLY A 946 50.95 18.06 -70.83
N ASN A 947 50.79 19.32 -71.25
CA ASN A 947 49.80 20.33 -70.77
C ASN A 947 49.49 20.65 -69.25
N SER A 948 49.69 21.94 -68.92
CA SER A 948 49.13 22.88 -67.88
C SER A 948 47.75 22.60 -67.21
N ASN A 949 47.33 23.19 -66.07
CA ASN A 949 47.78 24.28 -65.16
C ASN A 949 46.99 24.19 -63.79
N GLY A 950 47.14 24.97 -62.70
CA GLY A 950 48.07 26.03 -62.28
C GLY A 950 47.58 26.93 -61.09
N ASN A 951 48.48 27.31 -60.17
CA ASN A 951 48.43 28.37 -59.11
C ASN A 951 47.42 28.31 -57.92
N GLY A 952 47.77 28.77 -56.70
CA GLY A 952 49.09 29.24 -56.21
C GLY A 952 49.11 29.88 -54.79
N ASN A 953 50.32 29.90 -54.17
CA ASN A 953 50.99 30.81 -53.20
C ASN A 953 50.24 31.93 -52.44
N ASP A 954 50.69 32.52 -51.31
CA ASP A 954 51.88 32.41 -50.40
C ASP A 954 51.43 32.95 -49.00
N GLY A 955 52.09 32.81 -47.83
CA GLY A 955 53.47 33.17 -47.45
C GLY A 955 53.56 34.65 -47.01
N SER A 956 54.36 35.12 -46.03
CA SER A 956 55.20 34.51 -44.97
C SER A 956 55.74 35.59 -44.00
N ASN A 957 56.50 35.19 -42.96
CA ASN A 957 57.50 35.95 -42.16
C ASN A 957 57.01 36.98 -41.10
N GLY A 958 57.70 37.17 -39.95
CA GLY A 958 58.81 36.40 -39.36
C GLY A 958 59.86 37.22 -38.57
N ASN A 959 60.23 36.74 -37.37
CA ASN A 959 61.44 37.03 -36.53
C ASN A 959 61.80 38.48 -36.12
N GLY A 960 62.52 38.74 -35.01
CA GLY A 960 63.02 37.86 -33.93
C GLY A 960 64.14 38.51 -33.06
N ASN A 961 64.44 37.93 -31.87
CA ASN A 961 65.57 38.18 -30.91
C ASN A 961 65.76 39.63 -30.35
N GLY A 962 66.34 39.93 -29.18
CA GLY A 962 66.96 39.22 -28.03
C GLY A 962 67.61 40.29 -27.08
N ASN A 963 68.22 40.06 -25.90
CA ASN A 963 68.43 38.89 -25.04
C ASN A 963 68.90 39.35 -23.60
N ASP A 964 69.10 38.41 -22.65
CA ASP A 964 69.90 38.49 -21.39
C ASP A 964 69.50 39.39 -20.18
N GLY A 965 69.69 38.85 -18.95
CA GLY A 965 70.42 39.60 -17.90
C GLY A 965 69.84 39.85 -16.48
N SER A 966 69.72 38.82 -15.64
CA SER A 966 70.05 38.80 -14.17
C SER A 966 69.57 39.89 -13.16
N ASN A 967 68.91 39.44 -12.07
CA ASN A 967 68.89 39.94 -10.67
C ASN A 967 68.78 41.45 -10.32
N GLY A 968 67.81 41.80 -9.46
CA GLY A 968 67.93 42.98 -8.56
C GLY A 968 66.65 43.40 -7.83
N ASN A 969 66.65 43.35 -6.49
CA ASN A 969 65.61 43.93 -5.61
C ASN A 969 65.43 45.45 -5.81
N GLY A 970 64.21 45.98 -5.61
CA GLY A 970 64.02 47.40 -5.25
C GLY A 970 62.61 47.97 -5.43
N ASN A 971 61.96 48.35 -4.32
CA ASN A 971 60.72 49.15 -4.32
C ASN A 971 60.92 50.53 -4.99
N GLY A 972 59.89 51.06 -5.67
CA GLY A 972 59.81 52.53 -5.87
C GLY A 972 58.96 53.14 -6.99
N ASN A 973 57.62 53.06 -6.86
CA ASN A 973 56.67 54.18 -7.05
C ASN A 973 56.54 54.98 -8.39
N GLY A 974 55.28 55.29 -8.75
CA GLY A 974 54.89 56.41 -9.65
C GLY A 974 54.52 56.05 -11.11
N ASN A 975 53.72 56.84 -11.85
CA ASN A 975 52.87 57.99 -11.46
C ASN A 975 51.95 58.41 -12.66
N ASN A 976 50.78 59.01 -12.40
CA ASN A 976 49.93 59.81 -13.36
C ASN A 976 49.39 59.09 -14.64
N ASN A 977 48.30 59.47 -15.32
CA ASN A 977 47.22 60.49 -15.23
C ASN A 977 45.89 59.77 -15.67
N GLY A 978 44.65 60.23 -15.48
CA GLY A 978 44.14 61.51 -14.97
C GLY A 978 43.05 62.10 -15.89
N ASN A 979 41.76 61.87 -15.59
CA ASN A 979 40.65 62.83 -15.81
C ASN A 979 39.30 62.33 -15.23
N GLY A 980 38.58 63.20 -14.50
CA GLY A 980 37.20 63.01 -14.02
C GLY A 980 36.18 63.67 -14.97
N PRO A 981 35.02 64.23 -14.51
CA PRO A 981 34.51 64.44 -13.13
C PRO A 981 33.10 63.81 -12.90
N GLY A 982 32.39 63.91 -11.76
CA GLY A 982 32.73 64.41 -10.41
C GLY A 982 31.48 64.71 -9.54
N ASN A 983 31.69 64.81 -8.20
CA ASN A 983 30.84 65.39 -7.14
C ASN A 983 29.41 64.84 -6.84
N GLY A 984 28.98 64.65 -5.58
CA GLY A 984 29.73 64.64 -4.31
C GLY A 984 28.89 64.82 -3.02
N GLY A 985 29.25 64.08 -1.96
CA GLY A 985 28.94 64.34 -0.52
C GLY A 985 27.57 63.91 0.03
N SER A 986 27.37 63.60 1.33
CA SER A 986 28.28 63.38 2.49
C SER A 986 27.48 62.82 3.68
N GLY A 987 28.11 62.08 4.62
CA GLY A 987 27.71 62.06 6.05
C GLY A 987 27.34 60.71 6.69
N ASP A 988 28.01 60.37 7.79
CA ASP A 988 27.72 59.25 8.70
C ASP A 988 26.56 59.53 9.69
N GLY A 989 25.94 58.49 10.27
CA GLY A 989 25.34 58.59 11.60
C GLY A 989 24.14 57.69 11.97
N ASN A 990 24.37 56.78 12.93
CA ASN A 990 23.47 56.24 13.96
C ASN A 990 22.14 55.47 13.63
N THR A 991 21.81 54.62 14.61
CA THR A 991 20.60 53.81 14.86
C THR A 991 19.45 54.65 15.47
N PRO A 992 18.31 54.06 15.93
CA PRO A 992 17.37 53.10 15.31
C PRO A 992 15.89 53.61 15.39
N GLY A 993 14.90 52.83 14.92
CA GLY A 993 13.54 52.86 15.50
C GLY A 993 12.33 52.90 14.55
N ASP A 994 11.31 52.13 14.94
CA ASP A 994 9.85 52.18 14.71
C ASP A 994 9.20 53.11 13.65
N GLY A 995 8.06 52.63 13.11
CA GLY A 995 6.92 53.52 12.91
C GLY A 995 5.96 53.23 11.74
N THR A 996 5.07 52.25 11.91
CA THR A 996 3.63 52.30 11.54
C THR A 996 3.13 53.06 10.28
N GLY A 997 2.28 52.41 9.47
CA GLY A 997 1.09 53.11 8.97
C GLY A 997 0.43 52.64 7.66
N GLN A 998 -0.84 52.25 7.77
CA GLN A 998 -1.94 52.50 6.81
C GLN A 998 -2.01 51.71 5.49
N THR A 999 -2.72 50.58 5.59
CA THR A 999 -3.87 50.22 4.72
C THR A 999 -4.97 51.32 4.76
N PRO A 1000 -6.09 51.30 3.96
CA PRO A 1000 -6.61 50.34 2.97
C PRO A 1000 -6.93 51.10 1.61
N PRO A 1001 -7.82 50.69 0.66
CA PRO A 1001 -8.76 49.56 0.67
C PRO A 1001 -8.99 48.74 -0.64
N THR A 1002 -9.59 47.56 -0.40
CA THR A 1002 -10.56 46.79 -1.20
C THR A 1002 -10.73 47.04 -2.70
N ASP A 1003 -10.77 45.95 -3.47
CA ASP A 1003 -12.01 45.62 -4.20
C ASP A 1003 -12.24 44.09 -4.31
N THR A 1004 -13.48 43.69 -4.62
CA THR A 1004 -14.02 42.33 -4.46
C THR A 1004 -14.54 41.68 -5.75
N ASN A 1005 -14.72 40.34 -5.71
CA ASN A 1005 -15.41 39.47 -6.69
C ASN A 1005 -14.61 39.16 -7.97
N GLN A 1006 -14.74 37.98 -8.61
CA GLN A 1006 -15.66 36.83 -8.41
C GLN A 1006 -14.89 35.53 -8.19
#